data_AF-A0A7S4WEP8-F1
#
_entry.id   AF-A0A7S4WEP8-F1
#
_cell.length_a   1.000
_cell.length_b   1.000
_cell.length_c   1.000
_cell.angle_alpha   90.00
_cell.angle_beta   90.00
_cell.angle_gamma   90.00
#
_symmetry.space_group_name_H-M   'P 1'
#
loop_
_entity.id
_entity.type
_entity.pdbx_description
1 polymer ?
#
loop_
_entity_poly.entity_id
_entity_poly.type
_entity_poly.pdbx_seq_one_letter_code
_entity_poly.pdbx_strand_id
1 'polypeptide(L)'
;VASVPKALEPPPRASRSGAPPRPPGAHGEGGLADAPAVRRRSDRWQRREPSCALELKPVGSPIALFTKPTCFVRFYDNSHQASELPGPGRLPAEPFFAIGITSQACSRGRAGHDWNLLRTRLVPLLSSLGWGLLRGAWSILAKPLDVQSAYPEWLPEMPRPQLPVPWKQMGDAAFRRGCFWLAIAYYSRSLEEMSEQTGEDAGRLFSNRAACFARVRHHDCSLLDARRAAELSPEWSRPWSRVGLAASVLADQCEEASEKRSAYLWEAHVAHMRAVQLEPGEANIASLEGAAARVEQQSAEGAQDARSTGSMAMRAGKLGEGIAEYTVGIARLPPVPEALEEAEAADEHAQLRAGLYSNRAAALLRLRSWRAAAEDARQALAAHGAHIKARCHLGAALLGCGLYEEAYAEFARALQQAGRARSDLEEEGEPADGGRKTPQVEVEETEDESRARKGRDACLVEMIGWKSGPARARFKERFVMDLYRPKGSTRIFAVSDLHLDQGDNEEWAHLIDDVKFQDDVLIVAGDVASTVTDVIKALTILKAKFRRVFYTVGHHELWIDPSEVGLYPDSISKMFAIFSACDELGVDVAPAPVSEDVFIVPLLSWYNADFDAHDPFPDPRSGYDTSARWPMDRHESLWRYMLRLNEAHLKLAYGGTVITFSHFLPGPWAYHDPPIPGLKKTVGCEDLDDQLRRARSGLHVFGHTHHRHAEVHNGVQYVQNPLGFPNERRRTEEPLMLVYDGQNACMREWSIDGTPPPGFVKKVQRVTALQMPDLKDGSREMKDLQDIVAKFNTLPGVYAMFCRFGSSKLSKEELAGESEWWDLIGLYANFTHGLLIIADGIKEFKGWLHSKFFKKEWAKAVEPLNQSTVSVDCQLGMDLVRPTTQKDPILAFCFMRLNPEALHEGSEIWPIINHCLDKFNEVPGVKVSFMPAGFGGFSWQEWIQEVWCPDQTFGVSFMFTLACNNTLCFKRWRHSEIFDVWGEVLSHCYIYDHMTPLLFAPMPWEITTTC
;
A
#
# COMPACT_ATOMS: atom_id res chain seq x y z
N VAL A 1 -31.15 -12.77 26.16
CA VAL A 1 -31.55 -13.32 24.83
C VAL A 1 -33.06 -13.49 24.82
N ALA A 2 -33.80 -12.61 24.13
CA ALA A 2 -35.24 -12.76 23.92
C ALA A 2 -35.50 -12.82 22.41
N SER A 3 -36.21 -13.85 21.95
CA SER A 3 -36.59 -14.03 20.55
C SER A 3 -37.77 -13.13 20.19
N VAL A 4 -37.60 -12.23 19.22
CA VAL A 4 -38.71 -11.45 18.63
C VAL A 4 -39.26 -12.24 17.43
N PRO A 5 -40.59 -12.45 17.27
CA PRO A 5 -41.15 -13.07 16.08
C PRO A 5 -41.28 -12.07 14.92
N LYS A 6 -40.93 -12.55 13.72
CA LYS A 6 -41.22 -12.06 12.34
C LYS A 6 -41.78 -10.63 12.20
N ALA A 7 -40.95 -9.73 11.67
CA ALA A 7 -41.42 -8.54 10.96
C ALA A 7 -41.88 -8.94 9.54
N LEU A 8 -43.13 -8.62 9.21
CA LEU A 8 -43.70 -8.69 7.86
C LEU A 8 -43.29 -7.46 7.03
N GLU A 9 -43.27 -7.65 5.71
CA GLU A 9 -42.83 -6.75 4.63
C GLU A 9 -43.37 -5.31 4.70
N PRO A 10 -42.65 -4.30 4.14
CA PRO A 10 -43.19 -2.95 4.02
C PRO A 10 -44.17 -2.87 2.83
N PRO A 11 -45.31 -2.18 2.94
CA PRO A 11 -46.17 -1.92 1.80
C PRO A 11 -45.58 -0.78 0.93
N PRO A 12 -45.98 -0.69 -0.35
CA PRO A 12 -45.39 0.28 -1.27
C PRO A 12 -45.87 1.70 -0.97
N ARG A 13 -45.00 2.68 -1.28
CA ARG A 13 -45.25 4.12 -1.16
C ARG A 13 -46.54 4.52 -1.90
N ALA A 14 -47.46 5.16 -1.18
CA ALA A 14 -48.50 6.01 -1.76
C ALA A 14 -48.54 7.34 -1.00
N SER A 15 -48.74 8.40 -1.76
CA SER A 15 -48.70 9.81 -1.36
C SER A 15 -50.01 10.29 -0.73
N ARG A 16 -49.91 11.47 -0.07
CA ARG A 16 -50.95 12.47 0.28
C ARG A 16 -51.56 12.48 1.70
N SER A 17 -51.30 13.63 2.34
CA SER A 17 -52.19 14.52 3.12
C SER A 17 -53.10 13.99 4.25
N GLY A 18 -52.79 14.46 5.47
CA GLY A 18 -53.69 15.03 6.50
C GLY A 18 -55.08 14.41 6.77
N ALA A 19 -55.22 13.72 7.92
CA ALA A 19 -56.46 13.60 8.70
C ALA A 19 -56.15 13.16 10.16
N PRO A 20 -56.97 13.53 11.17
CA PRO A 20 -56.66 13.42 12.61
C PRO A 20 -56.92 12.01 13.20
N PRO A 21 -56.45 11.70 14.42
CA PRO A 21 -56.48 10.34 14.95
C PRO A 21 -57.90 9.91 15.39
N ARG A 22 -58.29 8.67 15.03
CA ARG A 22 -59.49 8.00 15.55
C ARG A 22 -59.23 7.35 16.93
N PRO A 23 -60.23 7.27 17.81
CA PRO A 23 -60.10 6.76 19.18
C PRO A 23 -60.06 5.21 19.23
N PRO A 24 -59.60 4.62 20.35
CA PRO A 24 -59.23 3.21 20.41
C PRO A 24 -60.45 2.33 20.68
N GLY A 25 -60.72 1.39 19.77
CA GLY A 25 -61.66 0.31 20.04
C GLY A 25 -62.24 -0.33 18.78
N ALA A 26 -61.52 -1.31 18.23
CA ALA A 26 -62.06 -2.54 17.62
C ALA A 26 -60.98 -3.21 16.76
N HIS A 27 -60.21 -4.14 17.34
CA HIS A 27 -59.51 -5.16 16.57
C HIS A 27 -60.11 -6.52 16.97
N GLY A 28 -60.53 -7.30 15.96
CA GLY A 28 -61.26 -8.55 16.10
C GLY A 28 -60.45 -9.68 16.75
N GLU A 29 -61.17 -10.72 17.17
CA GLU A 29 -60.65 -11.91 17.85
C GLU A 29 -59.58 -12.61 17.01
N GLY A 30 -58.43 -12.93 17.64
CA GLY A 30 -57.30 -13.65 17.02
C GLY A 30 -56.04 -12.82 16.75
N GLY A 31 -56.02 -11.51 17.05
CA GLY A 31 -54.83 -10.66 16.97
C GLY A 31 -53.93 -10.72 18.23
N LEU A 32 -52.71 -10.16 18.13
CA LEU A 32 -51.63 -10.07 19.15
C LEU A 32 -52.03 -9.73 20.61
N ALA A 33 -53.27 -9.29 20.87
CA ALA A 33 -53.82 -9.06 22.19
C ALA A 33 -54.01 -10.35 23.03
N ASP A 34 -54.14 -11.52 22.38
CA ASP A 34 -54.40 -12.80 23.07
C ASP A 34 -53.14 -13.60 23.46
N ALA A 35 -51.94 -13.09 23.16
CA ALA A 35 -50.71 -13.74 23.60
C ALA A 35 -50.62 -13.73 25.15
N PRO A 36 -50.25 -14.85 25.81
CA PRO A 36 -50.24 -14.94 27.28
C PRO A 36 -49.43 -13.85 27.98
N ALA A 37 -48.35 -13.38 27.35
CA ALA A 37 -47.52 -12.29 27.85
C ALA A 37 -48.20 -10.91 27.76
N VAL A 38 -49.04 -10.70 26.74
CA VAL A 38 -49.80 -9.46 26.50
C VAL A 38 -51.03 -9.41 27.41
N ARG A 39 -51.75 -10.53 27.60
CA ARG A 39 -52.80 -10.66 28.63
C ARG A 39 -52.27 -10.40 30.04
N ARG A 40 -51.13 -11.00 30.43
CA ARG A 40 -50.46 -10.70 31.72
C ARG A 40 -49.99 -9.25 31.85
N ARG A 41 -49.76 -8.54 30.74
CA ARG A 41 -49.40 -7.12 30.75
C ARG A 41 -50.65 -6.26 30.93
N SER A 42 -51.73 -6.59 30.22
CA SER A 42 -53.05 -5.94 30.33
C SER A 42 -53.64 -6.13 31.73
N ASP A 43 -53.59 -7.34 32.29
CA ASP A 43 -54.06 -7.67 33.64
C ASP A 43 -53.29 -6.89 34.72
N ARG A 44 -51.96 -6.75 34.57
CA ARG A 44 -51.13 -5.95 35.49
C ARG A 44 -51.42 -4.45 35.39
N TRP A 45 -51.68 -3.96 34.19
CA TRP A 45 -52.08 -2.58 33.95
C TRP A 45 -53.46 -2.27 34.54
N GLN A 46 -54.42 -3.20 34.39
CA GLN A 46 -55.76 -3.10 35.00
C GLN A 46 -55.71 -3.18 36.53
N ARG A 47 -54.77 -3.93 37.11
CA ARG A 47 -54.55 -4.04 38.56
C ARG A 47 -53.73 -2.88 39.16
N ARG A 48 -53.32 -1.89 38.34
CA ARG A 48 -52.41 -0.79 38.75
C ARG A 48 -51.14 -1.30 39.44
N GLU A 49 -50.63 -2.46 39.03
CA GLU A 49 -49.36 -2.96 39.54
C GLU A 49 -48.21 -2.10 39.00
N PRO A 50 -47.26 -1.69 39.85
CA PRO A 50 -46.11 -0.91 39.41
C PRO A 50 -45.32 -1.70 38.35
N SER A 51 -45.11 -1.10 37.18
CA SER A 51 -44.44 -1.74 36.05
C SER A 51 -43.32 -0.87 35.50
N CYS A 52 -42.20 -1.50 35.12
CA CYS A 52 -41.08 -0.86 34.45
C CYS A 52 -40.96 -1.44 33.04
N ALA A 53 -41.03 -0.59 32.01
CA ALA A 53 -40.81 -0.98 30.62
C ALA A 53 -39.38 -0.64 30.22
N LEU A 54 -38.54 -1.67 30.06
CA LEU A 54 -37.14 -1.52 29.64
C LEU A 54 -37.06 -1.27 28.13
N GLU A 55 -36.44 -0.15 27.77
CA GLU A 55 -36.05 0.23 26.42
C GLU A 55 -34.53 0.09 26.29
N LEU A 56 -34.10 -0.73 25.33
CA LEU A 56 -32.69 -1.03 25.10
C LEU A 56 -32.22 -0.35 23.82
N LYS A 57 -31.22 0.52 23.93
CA LYS A 57 -30.59 1.22 22.80
C LYS A 57 -29.28 0.54 22.42
N PRO A 58 -28.96 0.46 21.13
CA PRO A 58 -27.72 -0.15 20.67
C PRO A 58 -26.52 0.68 21.12
N VAL A 59 -25.48 -0.02 21.57
CA VAL A 59 -24.19 0.55 21.99
C VAL A 59 -23.15 0.20 20.93
N GLY A 60 -22.61 1.23 20.27
CA GLY A 60 -21.59 1.10 19.24
C GLY A 60 -22.05 0.48 17.91
N SER A 61 -21.06 0.24 17.05
CA SER A 61 -21.24 -0.37 15.72
C SER A 61 -21.40 -1.90 15.83
N PRO A 62 -22.21 -2.55 14.96
CA PRO A 62 -22.31 -3.99 14.92
C PRO A 62 -20.97 -4.65 14.55
N ILE A 63 -20.63 -5.73 15.22
CA ILE A 63 -19.41 -6.51 14.95
C ILE A 63 -19.76 -7.67 14.03
N ALA A 64 -19.17 -7.72 12.84
CA ALA A 64 -19.37 -8.82 11.90
C ALA A 64 -18.66 -10.09 12.39
N LEU A 65 -19.37 -11.22 12.31
CA LEU A 65 -18.82 -12.55 12.51
C LEU A 65 -18.63 -13.21 11.15
N PHE A 66 -17.45 -13.80 10.92
CA PHE A 66 -17.11 -14.56 9.71
C PHE A 66 -17.81 -15.94 9.69
N THR A 67 -19.13 -15.96 9.78
CA THR A 67 -19.97 -17.15 9.77
C THR A 67 -20.70 -17.28 8.43
N LYS A 68 -21.13 -18.48 8.04
CA LYS A 68 -22.05 -18.71 6.92
C LYS A 68 -23.40 -19.18 7.46
N PRO A 69 -24.49 -18.41 7.32
CA PRO A 69 -24.54 -17.05 6.77
C PRO A 69 -23.91 -15.99 7.70
N THR A 70 -23.54 -14.83 7.15
CA THR A 70 -22.92 -13.74 7.89
C THR A 70 -23.83 -13.28 9.04
N CYS A 71 -23.26 -13.23 10.24
CA CYS A 71 -23.94 -12.80 11.46
C CYS A 71 -23.26 -11.56 12.04
N PHE A 72 -23.99 -10.79 12.84
CA PHE A 72 -23.48 -9.62 13.53
C PHE A 72 -23.79 -9.71 15.02
N VAL A 73 -22.85 -9.30 15.87
CA VAL A 73 -23.05 -9.12 17.31
C VAL A 73 -23.28 -7.63 17.57
N ARG A 74 -24.29 -7.31 18.37
CA ARG A 74 -24.61 -5.94 18.78
C ARG A 74 -24.87 -5.87 20.27
N PHE A 75 -24.34 -4.85 20.92
CA PHE A 75 -24.56 -4.58 22.34
C PHE A 75 -25.70 -3.59 22.51
N TYR A 76 -26.40 -3.68 23.62
CA TYR A 76 -27.49 -2.78 23.98
C TYR A 76 -27.45 -2.46 25.47
N ASP A 77 -27.90 -1.27 25.84
CA ASP A 77 -28.10 -0.86 27.23
C ASP A 77 -29.39 -0.03 27.40
N ASN A 78 -29.83 0.15 28.65
CA ASN A 78 -30.91 1.07 29.02
C ASN A 78 -30.40 2.26 29.85
N SER A 79 -29.11 2.63 29.73
CA SER A 79 -28.46 3.63 30.58
C SER A 79 -29.26 4.94 30.66
N HIS A 80 -29.84 5.36 29.54
CA HIS A 80 -30.73 6.51 29.43
C HIS A 80 -31.97 6.43 30.34
N GLN A 81 -32.60 5.27 30.48
CA GLN A 81 -33.75 5.08 31.38
C GLN A 81 -33.32 4.95 32.84
N ALA A 82 -32.16 4.33 33.10
CA ALA A 82 -31.64 4.17 34.45
C ALA A 82 -31.21 5.52 35.08
N SER A 83 -30.90 6.52 34.25
CA SER A 83 -30.58 7.88 34.70
C SER A 83 -31.80 8.79 34.94
N GLU A 84 -33.01 8.37 34.55
CA GLU A 84 -34.24 9.17 34.69
C GLU A 84 -34.93 8.90 36.04
N LEU A 85 -35.39 9.97 36.72
CA LEU A 85 -36.23 9.84 37.92
C LEU A 85 -37.59 9.25 37.54
N PRO A 86 -38.04 8.14 38.18
CA PRO A 86 -39.32 7.54 37.82
C PRO A 86 -40.47 8.49 38.15
N GLY A 87 -41.34 8.75 37.16
CA GLY A 87 -42.60 9.47 37.38
C GLY A 87 -43.56 8.71 38.30
N PRO A 88 -44.64 9.36 38.80
CA PRO A 88 -45.57 8.76 39.76
C PRO A 88 -46.13 7.42 39.26
N GLY A 89 -45.93 6.35 40.05
CA GLY A 89 -46.43 5.00 39.75
C GLY A 89 -45.53 4.12 38.87
N ARG A 90 -44.32 4.57 38.50
CA ARG A 90 -43.31 3.76 37.80
C ARG A 90 -42.19 3.33 38.75
N LEU A 91 -41.67 2.12 38.55
CA LEU A 91 -40.46 1.68 39.24
C LEU A 91 -39.23 2.25 38.54
N PRO A 92 -38.17 2.62 39.28
CA PRO A 92 -36.89 3.01 38.68
C PRO A 92 -36.37 1.86 37.80
N ALA A 93 -35.86 2.19 36.62
CA ALA A 93 -35.26 1.21 35.73
C ALA A 93 -33.85 0.87 36.24
N GLU A 94 -33.61 -0.39 36.59
CA GLU A 94 -32.25 -0.83 36.91
C GLU A 94 -31.38 -0.86 35.64
N PRO A 95 -30.07 -0.57 35.75
CA PRO A 95 -29.14 -0.74 34.63
C PRO A 95 -29.19 -2.16 34.08
N PHE A 96 -29.42 -2.27 32.77
CA PHE A 96 -29.61 -3.50 32.05
C PHE A 96 -28.82 -3.47 30.75
N PHE A 97 -28.11 -4.56 30.48
CA PHE A 97 -27.33 -4.73 29.27
C PHE A 97 -27.78 -5.98 28.52
N ALA A 98 -27.78 -5.93 27.20
CA ALA A 98 -28.09 -7.07 26.37
C ALA A 98 -27.10 -7.21 25.21
N ILE A 99 -26.90 -8.45 24.78
CA ILE A 99 -26.15 -8.78 23.58
C ILE A 99 -27.13 -9.43 22.61
N GLY A 100 -27.22 -8.88 21.40
CA GLY A 100 -28.01 -9.41 20.30
C GLY A 100 -27.10 -10.00 19.23
N ILE A 101 -27.54 -11.11 18.64
CA ILE A 101 -26.94 -11.67 17.42
C ILE A 101 -28.00 -11.51 16.32
N THR A 102 -27.62 -10.93 15.18
CA THR A 102 -28.52 -10.74 14.05
C THR A 102 -27.91 -11.32 12.77
N SER A 103 -28.76 -11.79 11.86
CA SER A 103 -28.33 -12.20 10.52
C SER A 103 -29.46 -11.92 9.54
N GLN A 104 -29.17 -11.10 8.53
CA GLN A 104 -30.17 -10.71 7.53
C GLN A 104 -30.59 -11.90 6.65
N ALA A 105 -29.66 -12.83 6.38
CA ALA A 105 -29.92 -14.04 5.61
C ALA A 105 -30.85 -15.04 6.33
N CYS A 106 -30.84 -15.03 7.67
CA CYS A 106 -31.67 -15.93 8.50
C CYS A 106 -33.16 -15.55 8.53
N SER A 107 -33.54 -14.42 7.91
CA SER A 107 -34.94 -14.02 7.72
C SER A 107 -35.68 -14.86 6.67
N ARG A 108 -34.97 -15.61 5.83
CA ARG A 108 -35.52 -16.47 4.77
C ARG A 108 -35.47 -17.94 5.23
N GLY A 109 -36.59 -18.66 5.15
CA GLY A 109 -36.78 -19.98 5.77
C GLY A 109 -35.77 -21.09 5.43
N ARG A 110 -34.91 -20.91 4.41
CA ARG A 110 -33.87 -21.88 4.03
C ARG A 110 -32.64 -21.89 4.96
N ALA A 111 -32.41 -20.85 5.77
CA ALA A 111 -31.24 -20.73 6.65
C ALA A 111 -31.51 -21.14 8.12
N GLY A 112 -32.67 -21.75 8.41
CA GLY A 112 -33.08 -22.09 9.78
C GLY A 112 -32.22 -23.14 10.48
N HIS A 113 -31.64 -24.08 9.72
CA HIS A 113 -30.73 -25.09 10.29
C HIS A 113 -29.42 -24.45 10.78
N ASP A 114 -28.77 -23.66 9.92
CA ASP A 114 -27.50 -22.99 10.22
C ASP A 114 -27.66 -21.98 11.38
N TRP A 115 -28.78 -21.25 11.41
CA TRP A 115 -29.11 -20.35 12.53
C TRP A 115 -29.24 -21.09 13.86
N ASN A 116 -29.91 -22.25 13.87
CA ASN A 116 -30.03 -23.07 15.06
C ASN A 116 -28.68 -23.60 15.51
N LEU A 117 -27.85 -24.11 14.60
CA LEU A 117 -26.50 -24.60 14.91
C LEU A 117 -25.63 -23.49 15.52
N LEU A 118 -25.64 -22.31 14.91
CA LEU A 118 -24.91 -21.13 15.38
C LEU A 118 -25.40 -20.67 16.75
N ARG A 119 -26.72 -20.58 16.96
CA ARG A 119 -27.33 -20.26 18.26
C ARG A 119 -26.89 -21.25 19.36
N THR A 120 -26.89 -22.55 19.06
CA THR A 120 -26.59 -23.59 20.06
C THR A 120 -25.13 -23.57 20.50
N ARG A 121 -24.21 -23.17 19.60
CA ARG A 121 -22.76 -23.10 19.91
C ARG A 121 -22.35 -21.75 20.48
N LEU A 122 -22.85 -20.65 19.92
CA LEU A 122 -22.37 -19.31 20.24
C LEU A 122 -23.02 -18.71 21.50
N VAL A 123 -24.29 -19.00 21.78
CA VAL A 123 -24.99 -18.46 22.97
C VAL A 123 -24.37 -18.93 24.29
N PRO A 124 -24.02 -20.22 24.48
CA PRO A 124 -23.32 -20.66 25.69
C PRO A 124 -21.95 -20.02 25.86
N LEU A 125 -21.19 -19.86 24.77
CA LEU A 125 -19.89 -19.19 24.75
C LEU A 125 -20.00 -17.72 25.16
N LEU A 126 -20.90 -16.96 24.53
CA LEU A 126 -21.16 -15.56 24.89
C LEU A 126 -21.70 -15.42 26.31
N SER A 127 -22.50 -16.38 26.79
CA SER A 127 -22.95 -16.40 28.17
C SER A 127 -21.76 -16.62 29.11
N SER A 128 -20.93 -17.63 28.89
CA SER A 128 -19.74 -17.91 29.72
C SER A 128 -18.73 -16.75 29.73
N LEU A 129 -18.52 -16.08 28.60
CA LEU A 129 -17.64 -14.92 28.47
C LEU A 129 -18.27 -13.67 29.08
N GLY A 130 -19.58 -13.44 28.89
CA GLY A 130 -20.32 -12.34 29.50
C GLY A 130 -20.33 -12.42 31.04
N TRP A 131 -20.53 -13.62 31.60
CA TRP A 131 -20.38 -13.87 33.05
C TRP A 131 -18.93 -13.71 33.53
N GLY A 132 -17.94 -13.95 32.66
CA GLY A 132 -16.53 -13.70 32.93
C GLY A 132 -16.14 -12.23 32.95
N LEU A 133 -16.76 -11.41 32.08
CA LEU A 133 -16.47 -9.99 31.91
C LEU A 133 -17.13 -9.09 32.97
N LEU A 134 -18.20 -9.57 33.64
CA LEU A 134 -19.00 -8.80 34.61
C LEU A 134 -18.71 -9.14 36.09
N ARG A 135 -17.54 -9.71 36.42
CA ARG A 135 -17.16 -10.08 37.80
C ARG A 135 -17.20 -8.92 38.82
N GLY A 136 -17.14 -7.67 38.35
CA GLY A 136 -17.24 -6.47 39.20
C GLY A 136 -18.64 -6.22 39.80
N ALA A 137 -19.69 -6.89 39.32
CA ALA A 137 -21.08 -6.70 39.78
C ALA A 137 -21.54 -7.73 40.84
N TRP A 138 -20.66 -8.61 41.32
CA TRP A 138 -21.01 -9.69 42.26
C TRP A 138 -21.41 -9.23 43.67
N SER A 139 -21.21 -7.97 44.04
CA SER A 139 -21.55 -7.45 45.37
C SER A 139 -23.03 -7.04 45.53
N ILE A 140 -23.84 -7.07 44.46
CA ILE A 140 -25.20 -6.48 44.46
C ILE A 140 -26.33 -7.53 44.37
N LEU A 141 -26.06 -8.84 44.31
CA LEU A 141 -27.11 -9.88 44.32
C LEU A 141 -27.02 -10.84 45.51
N ALA A 142 -28.21 -11.34 45.91
CA ALA A 142 -28.58 -11.76 47.25
C ALA A 142 -27.71 -12.85 47.92
N LYS A 143 -27.66 -12.77 49.26
CA LYS A 143 -27.23 -13.84 50.17
C LYS A 143 -27.90 -15.19 49.82
N PRO A 144 -27.23 -16.32 50.11
CA PRO A 144 -27.79 -17.65 49.88
C PRO A 144 -29.18 -17.80 50.54
N LEU A 145 -30.11 -18.42 49.80
CA LEU A 145 -31.49 -18.68 50.24
C LEU A 145 -31.61 -19.80 51.28
N ASP A 146 -30.48 -20.37 51.74
CA ASP A 146 -30.51 -21.41 52.76
C ASP A 146 -29.33 -21.26 53.73
N VAL A 147 -29.62 -21.50 55.01
CA VAL A 147 -28.68 -21.42 56.14
C VAL A 147 -27.92 -22.74 56.32
N GLN A 148 -28.35 -23.82 55.63
CA GLN A 148 -27.67 -25.11 55.67
C GLN A 148 -26.66 -25.27 54.53
N SER A 149 -25.43 -25.60 54.93
CA SER A 149 -24.34 -26.00 54.05
C SER A 149 -24.76 -27.16 53.15
N ALA A 150 -24.43 -27.10 51.86
CA ALA A 150 -24.60 -28.22 50.92
C ALA A 150 -23.69 -29.42 51.21
N TYR A 151 -22.87 -29.36 52.28
CA TYR A 151 -22.04 -30.46 52.76
C TYR A 151 -22.65 -31.06 54.04
N PRO A 152 -22.76 -32.39 54.13
CA PRO A 152 -23.34 -33.06 55.29
C PRO A 152 -22.47 -32.89 56.55
N GLU A 153 -23.11 -32.83 57.72
CA GLU A 153 -22.55 -32.53 59.06
C GLU A 153 -21.48 -33.50 59.59
N TRP A 154 -21.06 -34.52 58.84
CA TRP A 154 -20.10 -35.53 59.32
C TRP A 154 -18.65 -35.29 58.89
N LEU A 155 -18.32 -34.16 58.26
CA LEU A 155 -16.92 -33.79 58.05
C LEU A 155 -16.27 -33.51 59.42
N PRO A 156 -15.33 -34.35 59.89
CA PRO A 156 -14.65 -34.10 61.16
C PRO A 156 -13.96 -32.74 61.06
N GLU A 157 -14.02 -31.95 62.13
CA GLU A 157 -13.20 -30.74 62.26
C GLU A 157 -11.73 -31.13 62.06
N MET A 158 -11.23 -30.90 60.85
CA MET A 158 -9.81 -31.01 60.57
C MET A 158 -9.13 -29.97 61.48
N PRO A 159 -8.14 -30.37 62.31
CA PRO A 159 -7.41 -29.40 63.11
C PRO A 159 -6.77 -28.41 62.13
N ARG A 160 -7.23 -27.16 62.15
CA ARG A 160 -6.62 -26.12 61.30
C ARG A 160 -5.16 -26.03 61.75
N PRO A 161 -4.18 -26.33 60.88
CA PRO A 161 -2.81 -26.00 61.21
C PRO A 161 -2.77 -24.49 61.45
N GLN A 162 -2.10 -24.05 62.52
CA GLN A 162 -1.83 -22.64 62.81
C GLN A 162 -0.85 -22.08 61.75
N LEU A 163 -1.28 -22.07 60.50
CA LEU A 163 -0.57 -21.41 59.43
C LEU A 163 -0.87 -19.91 59.56
N PRO A 164 0.16 -19.05 59.63
CA PRO A 164 -0.06 -17.61 59.67
C PRO A 164 -0.92 -17.20 58.47
N VAL A 165 -1.98 -16.45 58.76
CA VAL A 165 -2.90 -15.99 57.71
C VAL A 165 -2.13 -15.02 56.82
N PRO A 166 -2.14 -15.18 55.48
CA PRO A 166 -1.34 -14.35 54.59
C PRO A 166 -2.01 -12.98 54.36
N TRP A 167 -2.20 -12.20 55.42
CA TRP A 167 -2.94 -10.93 55.44
C TRP A 167 -2.46 -9.95 54.37
N LYS A 168 -1.15 -9.79 54.19
CA LYS A 168 -0.57 -8.98 53.11
C LYS A 168 -1.08 -9.40 51.73
N GLN A 169 -1.04 -10.70 51.41
CA GLN A 169 -1.47 -11.21 50.10
C GLN A 169 -2.98 -11.03 49.89
N MET A 170 -3.75 -11.19 50.97
CA MET A 170 -5.19 -10.90 50.97
C MET A 170 -5.46 -9.41 50.75
N GLY A 171 -4.65 -8.54 51.36
CA GLY A 171 -4.65 -7.09 51.15
C GLY A 171 -4.33 -6.72 49.70
N ASP A 172 -3.26 -7.28 49.13
CA ASP A 172 -2.87 -7.07 47.73
C ASP A 172 -3.97 -7.56 46.77
N ALA A 173 -4.61 -8.69 47.08
CA ALA A 173 -5.72 -9.22 46.30
C ALA A 173 -6.98 -8.34 46.39
N ALA A 174 -7.31 -7.83 47.58
CA ALA A 174 -8.40 -6.89 47.78
C ALA A 174 -8.14 -5.55 47.06
N PHE A 175 -6.90 -5.06 47.11
CA PHE A 175 -6.45 -3.86 46.42
C PHE A 175 -6.62 -3.98 44.91
N ARG A 176 -6.15 -5.08 44.30
CA ARG A 176 -6.33 -5.36 42.85
C ARG A 176 -7.80 -5.45 42.43
N ARG A 177 -8.69 -5.83 43.35
CA ARG A 177 -10.14 -5.91 43.12
C ARG A 177 -10.87 -4.57 43.35
N GLY A 178 -10.16 -3.50 43.72
CA GLY A 178 -10.75 -2.20 44.05
C GLY A 178 -11.47 -2.17 45.41
N CYS A 179 -11.36 -3.22 46.23
CA CYS A 179 -11.97 -3.30 47.55
C CYS A 179 -11.09 -2.64 48.61
N PHE A 180 -10.89 -1.32 48.52
CA PHE A 180 -9.89 -0.59 49.31
C PHE A 180 -10.13 -0.65 50.83
N TRP A 181 -11.38 -0.59 51.29
CA TRP A 181 -11.72 -0.76 52.71
C TRP A 181 -11.30 -2.12 53.28
N LEU A 182 -11.50 -3.18 52.50
CA LEU A 182 -11.11 -4.53 52.88
C LEU A 182 -9.59 -4.70 52.83
N ALA A 183 -8.93 -4.09 51.84
CA ALA A 183 -7.47 -4.05 51.77
C ALA A 183 -6.86 -3.34 52.98
N ILE A 184 -7.43 -2.21 53.41
CA ILE A 184 -7.03 -1.50 54.64
C ILE A 184 -7.13 -2.43 55.85
N ALA A 185 -8.27 -3.11 56.02
CA ALA A 185 -8.47 -4.04 57.14
C ALA A 185 -7.41 -5.15 57.15
N TYR A 186 -7.12 -5.75 55.99
CA TYR A 186 -6.09 -6.80 55.89
C TYR A 186 -4.67 -6.28 56.13
N TYR A 187 -4.29 -5.12 55.60
CA TYR A 187 -2.97 -4.55 55.89
C TYR A 187 -2.83 -4.14 57.36
N SER A 188 -3.90 -3.63 57.99
CA SER A 188 -3.90 -3.34 59.43
C SER A 188 -3.72 -4.59 60.26
N ARG A 189 -4.45 -5.69 59.96
CA ARG A 189 -4.23 -6.98 60.62
C ARG A 189 -2.80 -7.49 60.43
N SER A 190 -2.26 -7.35 59.22
CA SER A 190 -0.88 -7.72 58.93
C SER A 190 0.14 -6.89 59.73
N LEU A 191 -0.14 -5.63 60.04
CA LEU A 191 0.70 -4.75 60.85
C LEU A 191 0.53 -5.00 62.36
N GLU A 192 -0.66 -5.42 62.81
CA GLU A 192 -0.95 -5.79 64.21
C GLU A 192 -0.26 -7.11 64.60
N GLU A 193 -0.16 -8.07 63.68
CA GLU A 193 0.51 -9.35 63.92
C GLU A 193 2.04 -9.29 63.80
N MET A 194 2.59 -8.15 63.39
CA MET A 194 4.04 -7.94 63.40
C MET A 194 4.55 -7.73 64.83
N SER A 195 5.59 -8.50 65.19
CA SER A 195 6.27 -8.34 66.49
C SER A 195 6.86 -6.93 66.69
N GLU A 196 7.39 -6.34 65.62
CA GLU A 196 7.83 -4.96 65.56
C GLU A 196 7.41 -4.33 64.23
N GLN A 197 6.87 -3.11 64.27
CA GLN A 197 6.51 -2.32 63.08
C GLN A 197 7.73 -1.53 62.57
N THR A 198 8.82 -2.25 62.36
CA THR A 198 10.13 -1.74 61.92
C THR A 198 10.58 -2.48 60.66
N GLY A 199 11.54 -1.90 59.94
CA GLY A 199 12.09 -2.50 58.72
C GLY A 199 11.21 -2.42 57.47
N GLU A 200 11.71 -3.00 56.38
CA GLU A 200 11.14 -2.86 55.04
C GLU A 200 9.73 -3.44 54.90
N ASP A 201 9.42 -4.56 55.55
CA ASP A 201 8.12 -5.22 55.40
C ASP A 201 6.98 -4.40 56.02
N ALA A 202 7.23 -3.80 57.19
CA ALA A 202 6.32 -2.82 57.77
C ALA A 202 6.19 -1.60 56.84
N GLY A 203 7.31 -1.12 56.28
CA GLY A 203 7.32 -0.05 55.27
C GLY A 203 6.42 -0.34 54.06
N ARG A 204 6.44 -1.57 53.50
CA ARG A 204 5.58 -1.98 52.38
C ARG A 204 4.11 -1.93 52.75
N LEU A 205 3.76 -2.43 53.93
CA LEU A 205 2.38 -2.47 54.41
C LEU A 205 1.83 -1.07 54.67
N PHE A 206 2.57 -0.21 55.39
CA PHE A 206 2.19 1.18 55.59
C PHE A 206 2.01 1.89 54.25
N SER A 207 2.95 1.70 53.31
CA SER A 207 2.85 2.33 51.99
C SER A 207 1.61 1.84 51.21
N ASN A 208 1.34 0.54 51.20
CA ASN A 208 0.17 -0.03 50.52
C ASN A 208 -1.15 0.40 51.19
N ARG A 209 -1.18 0.50 52.52
CA ARG A 209 -2.34 0.98 53.27
C ARG A 209 -2.58 2.47 53.04
N ALA A 210 -1.53 3.30 52.99
CA ALA A 210 -1.60 4.70 52.57
C ALA A 210 -2.26 4.84 51.20
N ALA A 211 -1.87 4.03 50.21
CA ALA A 211 -2.50 4.04 48.89
C ALA A 211 -4.00 3.72 48.92
N CYS A 212 -4.42 2.82 49.82
CA CYS A 212 -5.83 2.52 50.00
C CYS A 212 -6.57 3.71 50.64
N PHE A 213 -6.00 4.32 51.69
CA PHE A 213 -6.55 5.49 52.34
C PHE A 213 -6.73 6.67 51.36
N ALA A 214 -5.75 6.91 50.50
CA ALA A 214 -5.87 7.90 49.43
C ALA A 214 -7.05 7.59 48.47
N ARG A 215 -7.25 6.32 48.10
CA ARG A 215 -8.36 5.90 47.21
C ARG A 215 -9.73 6.06 47.85
N VAL A 216 -9.84 5.94 49.18
CA VAL A 216 -11.08 6.18 49.94
C VAL A 216 -11.22 7.63 50.45
N ARG A 217 -10.36 8.54 49.99
CA ARG A 217 -10.34 9.98 50.34
C ARG A 217 -10.07 10.31 51.81
N HIS A 218 -9.44 9.39 52.55
CA HIS A 218 -8.93 9.63 53.91
C HIS A 218 -7.47 10.08 53.86
N HIS A 219 -7.25 11.34 53.45
CA HIS A 219 -5.91 11.87 53.13
C HIS A 219 -5.03 12.12 54.36
N ASP A 220 -5.65 12.36 55.52
CA ASP A 220 -5.01 12.44 56.83
C ASP A 220 -4.37 11.10 57.24
N CYS A 221 -5.14 10.00 57.19
CA CYS A 221 -4.61 8.65 57.44
C CYS A 221 -3.57 8.25 56.39
N SER A 222 -3.81 8.63 55.12
CA SER A 222 -2.86 8.39 54.03
C SER A 222 -1.52 9.09 54.28
N LEU A 223 -1.51 10.34 54.74
CA LEU A 223 -0.29 11.09 54.98
C LEU A 223 0.51 10.48 56.14
N LEU A 224 -0.16 10.10 57.24
CA LEU A 224 0.49 9.46 58.38
C LEU A 224 1.17 8.14 57.99
N ASP A 225 0.46 7.25 57.30
CA ASP A 225 1.02 5.98 56.84
C ASP A 225 2.13 6.18 55.80
N ALA A 226 1.99 7.17 54.91
CA ALA A 226 3.00 7.47 53.90
C ALA A 226 4.29 8.01 54.53
N ARG A 227 4.20 8.90 55.53
CA ARG A 227 5.35 9.40 56.30
C ARG A 227 6.07 8.25 57.00
N ARG A 228 5.30 7.40 57.68
CA ARG A 228 5.87 6.23 58.37
C ARG A 228 6.56 5.29 57.39
N ALA A 229 5.98 5.07 56.21
CA ALA A 229 6.61 4.27 55.17
C ALA A 229 7.90 4.91 54.61
N ALA A 230 7.95 6.25 54.51
CA ALA A 230 9.13 6.98 54.04
C ALA A 230 10.26 6.98 55.09
N GLU A 231 9.93 7.04 56.39
CA GLU A 231 10.89 6.89 57.48
C GLU A 231 11.52 5.48 57.50
N LEU A 232 10.69 4.45 57.33
CA LEU A 232 11.15 3.05 57.36
C LEU A 232 11.92 2.66 56.10
N SER A 233 11.57 3.26 54.96
CA SER A 233 12.16 2.95 53.66
C SER A 233 12.49 4.25 52.88
N PRO A 234 13.53 5.00 53.29
CA PRO A 234 13.84 6.32 52.72
C PRO A 234 14.31 6.27 51.27
N GLU A 235 14.81 5.12 50.81
CA GLU A 235 15.26 4.90 49.43
C GLU A 235 14.14 4.47 48.49
N TRP A 236 12.88 4.42 48.94
CA TRP A 236 11.74 4.07 48.10
C TRP A 236 10.99 5.31 47.65
N SER A 237 10.93 5.53 46.33
CA SER A 237 10.19 6.62 45.69
C SER A 237 8.70 6.66 46.05
N ARG A 238 8.05 5.48 46.13
CA ARG A 238 6.59 5.36 46.29
C ARG A 238 6.05 5.97 47.59
N PRO A 239 6.61 5.69 48.79
CA PRO A 239 6.26 6.42 50.01
C PRO A 239 6.33 7.94 49.86
N TRP A 240 7.43 8.47 49.33
CA TRP A 240 7.61 9.91 49.13
C TRP A 240 6.57 10.51 48.18
N SER A 241 6.29 9.84 47.06
CA SER A 241 5.22 10.23 46.12
C SER A 241 3.83 10.27 46.80
N ARG A 242 3.56 9.33 47.72
CA ARG A 242 2.32 9.26 48.50
C ARG A 242 2.23 10.35 49.57
N VAL A 243 3.35 10.68 50.24
CA VAL A 243 3.44 11.83 51.16
C VAL A 243 3.09 13.10 50.39
N GLY A 244 3.72 13.32 49.23
CA GLY A 244 3.49 14.48 48.41
C GLY A 244 2.02 14.65 48.01
N LEU A 245 1.41 13.60 47.46
CA LEU A 245 0.00 13.61 47.04
C LEU A 245 -0.95 13.90 48.21
N ALA A 246 -0.76 13.23 49.35
CA ALA A 246 -1.64 13.40 50.49
C ALA A 246 -1.49 14.81 51.11
N ALA A 247 -0.26 15.32 51.20
CA ALA A 247 0.02 16.67 51.68
C ALA A 247 -0.57 17.74 50.74
N SER A 248 -0.45 17.61 49.41
CA SER A 248 -1.09 18.53 48.46
C SER A 248 -2.60 18.60 48.63
N VAL A 249 -3.28 17.45 48.76
CA VAL A 249 -4.73 17.42 48.95
C VAL A 249 -5.15 18.04 50.29
N LEU A 250 -4.38 17.80 51.35
CA LEU A 250 -4.63 18.42 52.66
C LEU A 250 -4.38 19.93 52.65
N ALA A 251 -3.40 20.41 51.86
CA ALA A 251 -3.20 21.83 51.64
C ALA A 251 -4.40 22.49 50.94
N ASP A 252 -5.03 21.81 49.98
CA ASP A 252 -6.22 22.28 49.28
C ASP A 252 -7.46 22.37 50.18
N GLN A 253 -7.47 21.62 51.29
CA GLN A 253 -8.54 21.65 52.30
C GLN A 253 -8.33 22.72 53.37
N CYS A 254 -7.17 23.37 53.40
CA CYS A 254 -6.85 24.42 54.37
C CYS A 254 -7.20 25.81 53.83
N GLU A 255 -7.48 26.75 54.74
CA GLU A 255 -7.67 28.15 54.37
C GLU A 255 -6.41 28.74 53.73
N GLU A 256 -6.61 29.62 52.75
CA GLU A 256 -5.57 30.07 51.81
C GLU A 256 -4.36 30.72 52.50
N ALA A 257 -4.60 31.51 53.56
CA ALA A 257 -3.58 32.23 54.32
C ALA A 257 -3.09 31.49 55.58
N SER A 258 -3.42 30.21 55.76
CA SER A 258 -3.06 29.47 56.96
C SER A 258 -1.61 28.94 56.93
N GLU A 259 -0.89 29.07 58.05
CA GLU A 259 0.46 28.50 58.22
C GLU A 259 0.47 26.98 57.96
N LYS A 260 -0.63 26.31 58.33
CA LYS A 260 -0.85 24.88 58.09
C LYS A 260 -0.87 24.53 56.59
N ARG A 261 -1.45 25.38 55.74
CA ARG A 261 -1.43 25.21 54.29
C ARG A 261 0.00 25.31 53.75
N SER A 262 0.75 26.34 54.16
CA SER A 262 2.15 26.52 53.75
C SER A 262 3.03 25.35 54.16
N ALA A 263 2.84 24.80 55.37
CA ALA A 263 3.56 23.62 55.84
C ALA A 263 3.28 22.37 54.97
N TYR A 264 2.01 22.10 54.63
CA TYR A 264 1.67 20.98 53.75
C TYR A 264 2.16 21.17 52.32
N LEU A 265 2.12 22.39 51.79
CA LEU A 265 2.67 22.71 50.48
C LEU A 265 4.17 22.44 50.41
N TRP A 266 4.92 22.93 51.41
CA TRP A 266 6.37 22.70 51.50
C TRP A 266 6.70 21.22 51.65
N GLU A 267 5.97 20.51 52.52
CA GLU A 267 6.13 19.06 52.67
C GLU A 267 5.85 18.32 51.36
N ALA A 268 4.80 18.71 50.63
CA ALA A 268 4.48 18.12 49.35
C ALA A 268 5.60 18.32 48.33
N HIS A 269 6.15 19.54 48.26
CA HIS A 269 7.28 19.89 47.42
C HIS A 269 8.51 19.02 47.72
N VAL A 270 8.96 18.96 48.98
CA VAL A 270 10.14 18.18 49.38
C VAL A 270 9.94 16.69 49.13
N ALA A 271 8.75 16.16 49.43
CA ALA A 271 8.45 14.76 49.22
C ALA A 271 8.42 14.39 47.73
N HIS A 272 7.82 15.22 46.87
CA HIS A 272 7.87 14.99 45.42
C HIS A 272 9.28 15.14 44.85
N MET A 273 10.09 16.08 45.38
CA MET A 273 11.48 16.24 44.99
C MET A 273 12.28 14.97 45.29
N ARG A 274 12.14 14.41 46.50
CA ARG A 274 12.78 13.14 46.88
C ARG A 274 12.28 11.96 46.04
N ALA A 275 10.99 11.93 45.70
CA ALA A 275 10.43 10.89 44.84
C ALA A 275 11.07 10.91 43.43
N VAL A 276 11.28 12.09 42.83
CA VAL A 276 11.96 12.25 41.53
C VAL A 276 13.44 11.88 41.63
N GLN A 277 14.13 12.25 42.71
CA GLN A 277 15.53 11.88 42.93
C GLN A 277 15.77 10.37 42.90
N LEU A 278 14.83 9.61 43.48
CA LEU A 278 14.91 8.16 43.56
C LEU A 278 14.38 7.46 42.31
N GLU A 279 13.24 7.92 41.78
CA GLU A 279 12.59 7.38 40.59
C GLU A 279 12.02 8.52 39.72
N PRO A 280 12.80 9.02 38.76
CA PRO A 280 12.40 10.13 37.87
C PRO A 280 11.47 9.65 36.75
N GLY A 281 10.34 9.05 37.12
CA GLY A 281 9.26 8.69 36.20
C GLY A 281 8.34 9.89 35.90
N GLU A 282 7.66 9.84 34.75
CA GLU A 282 6.76 10.92 34.27
C GLU A 282 5.76 11.37 35.35
N ALA A 283 5.14 10.43 36.07
CA ALA A 283 4.18 10.75 37.13
C ALA A 283 4.80 11.51 38.32
N ASN A 284 6.03 11.17 38.72
CA ASN A 284 6.72 11.84 39.81
C ASN A 284 7.18 13.24 39.38
N ILE A 285 7.65 13.40 38.14
CA ILE A 285 8.06 14.69 37.57
C ILE A 285 6.86 15.64 37.54
N ALA A 286 5.73 15.21 36.97
CA ALA A 286 4.51 16.02 36.91
C ALA A 286 4.00 16.42 38.31
N SER A 287 4.12 15.52 39.30
CA SER A 287 3.73 15.84 40.68
C SER A 287 4.66 16.89 41.30
N LEU A 288 5.96 16.83 41.03
CA LEU A 288 6.92 17.84 41.46
C LEU A 288 6.69 19.18 40.77
N GLU A 289 6.40 19.19 39.46
CA GLU A 289 6.06 20.42 38.72
C GLU A 289 4.87 21.14 39.37
N GLY A 290 3.79 20.42 39.65
CA GLY A 290 2.61 20.98 40.30
C GLY A 290 2.87 21.47 41.74
N ALA A 291 3.70 20.77 42.51
CA ALA A 291 4.05 21.18 43.86
C ALA A 291 5.01 22.37 43.88
N ALA A 292 6.02 22.39 43.01
CA ALA A 292 6.99 23.47 42.89
C ALA A 292 6.33 24.78 42.42
N ALA A 293 5.41 24.74 41.44
CA ALA A 293 4.70 25.92 40.98
C ALA A 293 3.86 26.62 42.08
N ARG A 294 3.51 25.91 43.16
CA ARG A 294 2.72 26.45 44.29
C ARG A 294 3.56 26.99 45.43
N VAL A 295 4.87 26.69 45.44
CA VAL A 295 5.78 26.91 46.58
C VAL A 295 6.94 27.81 46.21
N GLU A 296 7.54 27.58 45.04
CA GLU A 296 8.71 28.29 44.59
C GLU A 296 8.36 29.72 44.21
N GLN A 297 9.19 30.65 44.68
CA GLN A 297 9.09 32.05 44.25
C GLN A 297 9.74 32.21 42.89
N GLN A 298 9.08 32.98 42.02
CA GLN A 298 9.63 33.29 40.70
C GLN A 298 10.91 34.13 40.87
N SER A 299 12.04 33.61 40.38
CA SER A 299 13.36 34.22 40.46
C SER A 299 14.27 33.65 39.37
N ALA A 300 14.73 34.51 38.45
CA ALA A 300 15.66 34.13 37.40
C ALA A 300 17.03 33.68 37.97
N GLU A 301 17.50 34.35 39.02
CA GLU A 301 18.72 33.95 39.75
C GLU A 301 18.54 32.57 40.38
N GLY A 302 17.42 32.34 41.07
CA GLY A 302 17.09 31.05 41.66
C GLY A 302 16.93 29.92 40.63
N ALA A 303 16.45 30.23 39.43
CA ALA A 303 16.37 29.29 38.31
C ALA A 303 17.76 28.95 37.74
N GLN A 304 18.65 29.95 37.65
CA GLN A 304 20.04 29.76 37.23
C GLN A 304 20.85 28.94 38.26
N ASP A 305 20.62 29.16 39.55
CA ASP A 305 21.23 28.37 40.62
C ASP A 305 20.78 26.91 40.56
N ALA A 306 19.48 26.66 40.38
CA ALA A 306 18.93 25.32 40.19
C ALA A 306 19.53 24.63 38.94
N ARG A 307 19.71 25.38 37.84
CA ARG A 307 20.40 24.88 36.63
C ARG A 307 21.85 24.48 36.93
N SER A 308 22.58 25.28 37.70
CA SER A 308 23.97 25.00 38.09
C SER A 308 24.06 23.75 38.97
N THR A 309 23.21 23.67 40.00
CA THR A 309 23.11 22.52 40.92
C THR A 309 22.75 21.24 40.18
N GLY A 310 21.73 21.28 39.32
CA GLY A 310 21.38 20.16 38.48
C GLY A 310 22.53 19.74 37.56
N SER A 311 23.29 20.68 37.00
CA SER A 311 24.46 20.39 36.16
C SER A 311 25.61 19.74 36.95
N MET A 312 25.81 20.11 38.21
CA MET A 312 26.74 19.41 39.11
C MET A 312 26.29 17.98 39.37
N ALA A 313 25.00 17.77 39.66
CA ALA A 313 24.44 16.43 39.86
C ALA A 313 24.58 15.55 38.61
N MET A 314 24.37 16.12 37.41
CA MET A 314 24.56 15.43 36.13
C MET A 314 26.00 14.97 35.89
N ARG A 315 26.99 15.79 36.25
CA ARG A 315 28.42 15.42 36.21
C ARG A 315 28.78 14.35 37.23
N ALA A 316 28.14 14.37 38.40
CA ALA A 316 28.28 13.33 39.43
C ALA A 316 27.55 12.01 39.09
N GLY A 317 26.86 11.93 37.94
CA GLY A 317 26.10 10.76 37.53
C GLY A 317 24.75 10.58 38.24
N LYS A 318 24.33 11.56 39.04
CA LYS A 318 23.09 11.53 39.83
C LYS A 318 21.93 12.11 39.03
N LEU A 319 21.40 11.30 38.11
CA LEU A 319 20.40 11.75 37.14
C LEU A 319 19.09 12.25 37.78
N GLY A 320 18.58 11.55 38.80
CA GLY A 320 17.35 11.94 39.49
C GLY A 320 17.47 13.26 40.24
N GLU A 321 18.61 13.51 40.90
CA GLU A 321 18.92 14.82 41.52
C GLU A 321 18.97 15.91 40.45
N GLY A 322 19.62 15.68 39.31
CA GLY A 322 19.61 16.61 38.19
C GLY A 322 18.20 16.95 37.70
N ILE A 323 17.36 15.95 37.46
CA ILE A 323 15.97 16.14 36.99
C ILE A 323 15.14 16.92 38.00
N ALA A 324 15.24 16.60 39.29
CA ALA A 324 14.52 17.31 40.33
C ALA A 324 14.89 18.80 40.37
N GLU A 325 16.19 19.12 40.35
CA GLU A 325 16.69 20.50 40.33
C GLU A 325 16.27 21.26 39.07
N TYR A 326 16.33 20.64 37.89
CA TYR A 326 15.86 21.27 36.66
C TYR A 326 14.34 21.55 36.70
N THR A 327 13.55 20.62 37.23
CA THR A 327 12.10 20.81 37.43
C THR A 327 11.79 21.98 38.35
N VAL A 328 12.50 22.09 39.48
CA VAL A 328 12.36 23.23 40.41
C VAL A 328 12.79 24.53 39.73
N GLY A 329 13.90 24.53 38.99
CA GLY A 329 14.37 25.68 38.23
C GLY A 329 13.37 26.18 37.19
N ILE A 330 12.64 25.27 36.52
CA ILE A 330 11.57 25.62 35.58
C ILE A 330 10.41 26.33 36.31
N ALA A 331 10.01 25.83 37.48
CA ALA A 331 8.93 26.43 38.28
C ALA A 331 9.28 27.83 38.83
N ARG A 332 10.57 28.16 38.94
CA ARG A 332 11.07 29.50 39.34
C ARG A 332 11.04 30.52 38.21
N LEU A 333 10.76 30.12 36.97
CA LEU A 333 10.57 31.06 35.88
C LEU A 333 9.08 31.39 35.72
N PRO A 334 8.72 32.63 35.34
CA PRO A 334 7.35 32.95 35.00
C PRO A 334 6.87 32.09 33.83
N PRO A 335 5.58 31.74 33.75
CA PRO A 335 5.01 31.01 32.61
C PRO A 335 5.08 31.86 31.34
N VAL A 336 5.11 31.20 30.17
CA VAL A 336 5.05 31.90 28.88
C VAL A 336 3.62 32.42 28.67
N PRO A 337 3.41 33.71 28.30
CA PRO A 337 2.07 34.25 28.05
C PRO A 337 1.33 33.49 26.93
N GLU A 338 0.05 33.17 27.14
CA GLU A 338 -0.79 32.44 26.16
C GLU A 338 -1.31 33.32 25.00
N ALA A 339 -1.23 34.65 25.10
CA ALA A 339 -1.83 35.58 24.14
C ALA A 339 -0.87 35.91 22.97
N LEU A 340 -1.29 35.57 21.75
CA LEU A 340 -0.53 35.75 20.50
C LEU A 340 -0.26 37.21 20.10
N GLU A 341 -0.95 38.19 20.68
CA GLU A 341 -0.82 39.61 20.31
C GLU A 341 0.32 40.35 21.06
N GLU A 342 0.87 39.76 22.13
CA GLU A 342 1.99 40.35 22.91
C GLU A 342 3.32 39.57 22.73
N ALA A 343 3.33 38.53 21.89
CA ALA A 343 4.45 37.60 21.71
C ALA A 343 5.68 38.18 20.97
N GLU A 344 5.63 39.44 20.51
CA GLU A 344 6.82 40.15 20.03
C GLU A 344 7.73 40.64 21.17
N ALA A 345 7.25 40.64 22.42
CA ALA A 345 8.12 40.75 23.58
C ALA A 345 8.82 39.39 23.81
N ALA A 346 10.02 39.23 23.27
CA ALA A 346 10.88 38.08 23.49
C ALA A 346 10.90 37.70 24.99
N ASP A 347 10.49 36.48 25.35
CA ASP A 347 10.62 35.95 26.72
C ASP A 347 12.06 36.20 27.17
N GLU A 348 12.25 37.15 28.11
CA GLU A 348 13.58 37.54 28.58
C GLU A 348 14.33 36.37 29.25
N HIS A 349 13.60 35.31 29.59
CA HIS A 349 14.14 34.08 30.15
C HIS A 349 14.18 32.92 29.14
N ALA A 350 13.88 33.14 27.87
CA ALA A 350 13.84 32.13 26.81
C ALA A 350 15.09 31.23 26.79
N GLN A 351 16.28 31.82 26.86
CA GLN A 351 17.55 31.09 26.86
C GLN A 351 17.72 30.22 28.12
N LEU A 352 17.38 30.75 29.29
CA LEU A 352 17.50 30.04 30.55
C LEU A 352 16.48 28.88 30.63
N ARG A 353 15.24 29.15 30.22
CA ARG A 353 14.16 28.17 30.12
C ARG A 353 14.53 27.03 29.18
N ALA A 354 15.00 27.35 27.98
CA ALA A 354 15.47 26.37 27.01
C ALA A 354 16.64 25.54 27.56
N GLY A 355 17.58 26.17 28.28
CA GLY A 355 18.69 25.48 28.93
C GLY A 355 18.26 24.49 30.02
N LEU A 356 17.27 24.83 30.83
CA LEU A 356 16.71 23.94 31.87
C LEU A 356 16.02 22.72 31.27
N TYR A 357 15.08 22.93 30.33
CA TYR A 357 14.40 21.84 29.63
C TYR A 357 15.37 20.97 28.83
N SER A 358 16.34 21.57 28.12
CA SER A 358 17.36 20.83 27.37
C SER A 358 18.22 19.94 28.27
N ASN A 359 18.63 20.44 29.43
CA ASN A 359 19.41 19.66 30.38
C ASN A 359 18.59 18.52 31.03
N ARG A 360 17.30 18.76 31.31
CA ARG A 360 16.37 17.74 31.81
C ARG A 360 16.12 16.65 30.76
N ALA A 361 15.92 17.03 29.50
CA ALA A 361 15.88 16.10 28.36
C ALA A 361 17.14 15.24 28.27
N ALA A 362 18.33 15.82 28.45
CA ALA A 362 19.60 15.09 28.45
C ALA A 362 19.66 14.01 29.55
N ALA A 363 19.13 14.32 30.74
CA ALA A 363 19.03 13.37 31.84
C ALA A 363 18.06 12.23 31.53
N LEU A 364 16.89 12.55 30.97
CA LEU A 364 15.87 11.58 30.57
C LEU A 364 16.34 10.66 29.44
N LEU A 365 17.14 11.17 28.48
CA LEU A 365 17.80 10.36 27.45
C LEU A 365 18.73 9.30 28.05
N ARG A 366 19.53 9.67 29.06
CA ARG A 366 20.42 8.71 29.75
C ARG A 366 19.64 7.63 30.52
N LEU A 367 18.41 7.93 30.92
CA LEU A 367 17.48 6.98 31.53
C LEU A 367 16.65 6.17 30.52
N ARG A 368 16.79 6.46 29.22
CA ARG A 368 15.98 5.87 28.13
C ARG A 368 14.49 6.19 28.22
N SER A 369 14.13 7.27 28.89
CA SER A 369 12.76 7.82 28.93
C SER A 369 12.51 8.67 27.68
N TRP A 370 12.47 8.02 26.51
CA TRP A 370 12.49 8.68 25.20
C TRP A 370 11.34 9.67 24.99
N ARG A 371 10.12 9.32 25.40
CA ARG A 371 8.93 10.17 25.22
C ARG A 371 9.00 11.45 26.05
N ALA A 372 9.29 11.31 27.35
CA ALA A 372 9.50 12.45 28.24
C ALA A 372 10.66 13.34 27.76
N ALA A 373 11.77 12.75 27.29
CA ALA A 373 12.89 13.50 26.75
C ALA A 373 12.53 14.29 25.48
N ALA A 374 11.71 13.71 24.59
CA ALA A 374 11.22 14.40 23.40
C ALA A 374 10.32 15.59 23.76
N GLU A 375 9.44 15.43 24.74
CA GLU A 375 8.58 16.53 25.19
C GLU A 375 9.39 17.69 25.79
N ASP A 376 10.32 17.40 26.70
CA ASP A 376 11.22 18.42 27.26
C ASP A 376 12.03 19.12 26.16
N ALA A 377 12.54 18.38 25.18
CA ALA A 377 13.31 18.96 24.09
C ALA A 377 12.44 19.84 23.17
N ARG A 378 11.15 19.51 22.97
CA ARG A 378 10.19 20.39 22.27
C ARG A 378 9.91 21.66 23.08
N GLN A 379 9.70 21.56 24.39
CA GLN A 379 9.51 22.73 25.25
C GLN A 379 10.75 23.65 25.23
N ALA A 380 11.96 23.08 25.20
CA ALA A 380 13.19 23.84 25.04
C ALA A 380 13.26 24.60 23.70
N LEU A 381 12.83 23.97 22.61
CA LEU A 381 12.80 24.59 21.28
C LEU A 381 11.66 25.60 21.12
N ALA A 382 10.53 25.40 21.79
CA ALA A 382 9.44 26.37 21.85
C ALA A 382 9.89 27.65 22.58
N ALA A 383 10.69 27.52 23.63
CA ALA A 383 11.29 28.66 24.32
C ALA A 383 12.40 29.34 23.49
N HIS A 384 13.27 28.56 22.83
CA HIS A 384 14.36 29.10 22.02
C HIS A 384 14.67 28.20 20.80
N GLY A 385 14.08 28.53 19.64
CA GLY A 385 14.15 27.69 18.43
C GLY A 385 15.55 27.45 17.84
N ALA A 386 16.53 28.30 18.15
CA ALA A 386 17.93 28.15 17.72
C ALA A 386 18.82 27.38 18.73
N HIS A 387 18.25 26.70 19.73
CA HIS A 387 19.03 25.98 20.74
C HIS A 387 19.53 24.61 20.22
N ILE A 388 20.70 24.59 19.58
CA ILE A 388 21.29 23.41 18.91
C ILE A 388 21.29 22.16 19.79
N LYS A 389 21.78 22.24 21.03
CA LYS A 389 21.82 21.09 21.95
C LYS A 389 20.45 20.49 22.26
N ALA A 390 19.41 21.33 22.42
CA ALA A 390 18.03 20.87 22.63
C ALA A 390 17.52 20.12 21.40
N ARG A 391 17.84 20.64 20.21
CA ARG A 391 17.52 20.00 18.94
C ARG A 391 18.18 18.63 18.78
N CYS A 392 19.45 18.51 19.14
CA CYS A 392 20.15 17.21 19.18
C CYS A 392 19.52 16.24 20.19
N HIS A 393 19.06 16.72 21.34
CA HIS A 393 18.34 15.88 22.30
C HIS A 393 16.99 15.41 21.76
N LEU A 394 16.25 16.28 21.07
CA LEU A 394 15.00 15.91 20.41
C LEU A 394 15.25 14.82 19.36
N GLY A 395 16.25 15.01 18.48
CA GLY A 395 16.64 14.00 17.49
C GLY A 395 16.99 12.66 18.13
N ALA A 396 17.78 12.66 19.21
CA ALA A 396 18.13 11.44 19.93
C ALA A 396 16.94 10.76 20.60
N ALA A 397 15.99 11.54 21.15
CA ALA A 397 14.78 11.02 21.77
C ALA A 397 13.85 10.37 20.74
N LEU A 398 13.64 11.04 19.59
CA LEU A 398 12.85 10.55 18.47
C LEU A 398 13.44 9.27 17.87
N LEU A 399 14.78 9.22 17.72
CA LEU A 399 15.49 8.02 17.29
C LEU A 399 15.25 6.85 18.27
N GLY A 400 15.33 7.10 19.58
CA GLY A 400 15.00 6.12 20.62
C GLY A 400 13.53 5.65 20.59
N CYS A 401 12.61 6.50 20.13
CA CYS A 401 11.20 6.14 19.88
C CYS A 401 10.98 5.35 18.58
N GLY A 402 12.00 5.22 17.71
CA GLY A 402 11.85 4.63 16.37
C GLY A 402 11.20 5.57 15.34
N LEU A 403 11.17 6.88 15.61
CA LEU A 403 10.69 7.93 14.71
C LEU A 403 11.88 8.49 13.91
N TYR A 404 12.41 7.66 13.00
CA TYR A 404 13.68 7.92 12.29
C TYR A 404 13.66 9.17 11.41
N GLU A 405 12.53 9.44 10.74
CA GLU A 405 12.33 10.63 9.91
C GLU A 405 12.42 11.91 10.73
N GLU A 406 11.57 12.03 11.76
CA GLU A 406 11.54 13.22 12.61
C GLU A 406 12.91 13.42 13.28
N ALA A 407 13.55 12.32 13.72
CA ALA A 407 14.88 12.36 14.28
C ALA A 407 15.93 12.90 13.29
N TYR A 408 15.91 12.41 12.06
CA TYR A 408 16.80 12.88 10.99
C TYR A 408 16.64 14.39 10.76
N ALA A 409 15.39 14.85 10.62
CA ALA A 409 15.09 16.26 10.37
C ALA A 409 15.65 17.18 11.47
N GLU A 410 15.56 16.76 12.73
CA GLU A 410 16.10 17.55 13.84
C GLU A 410 17.64 17.59 13.85
N PHE A 411 18.32 16.48 13.56
CA PHE A 411 19.78 16.48 13.44
C PHE A 411 20.27 17.30 12.25
N ALA A 412 19.59 17.23 11.10
CA ALA A 412 19.93 18.03 9.93
C ALA A 412 19.74 19.53 10.18
N ARG A 413 18.63 19.93 10.81
CA ARG A 413 18.40 21.33 11.23
C ARG A 413 19.44 21.81 12.24
N ALA A 414 19.89 20.95 13.16
CA ALA A 414 20.94 21.28 14.12
C ALA A 414 22.28 21.59 13.41
N LEU A 415 22.66 20.80 12.41
CA LEU A 415 23.86 21.05 11.59
C LEU A 415 23.74 22.34 10.77
N GLN A 416 22.56 22.63 10.20
CA GLN A 416 22.34 23.88 9.46
C GLN A 416 22.46 25.11 10.36
N GLN A 417 21.89 25.06 11.57
CA GLN A 417 21.98 26.14 12.55
C GLN A 417 23.44 26.36 12.99
N ALA A 418 24.20 25.29 13.22
CA ALA A 418 25.62 25.38 13.54
C ALA A 418 26.45 25.99 12.39
N GLY A 419 26.14 25.60 11.15
CA GLY A 419 26.81 26.14 9.96
C GLY A 419 26.56 27.64 9.75
N ARG A 420 25.33 28.12 9.96
CA ARG A 420 25.00 29.56 9.87
C ARG A 420 25.72 30.38 10.94
N ALA A 421 25.73 29.90 12.18
CA ALA A 421 26.45 30.58 13.26
C ALA A 421 27.96 30.73 12.94
N ARG A 422 28.54 29.82 12.16
CA ARG A 422 29.93 29.91 11.68
C ARG A 422 30.11 30.96 10.60
N SER A 423 29.23 31.01 9.59
CA SER A 423 29.32 32.02 8.53
C SER A 423 29.16 33.44 9.08
N ASP A 424 28.26 33.62 10.05
CA ASP A 424 28.02 34.93 10.67
C ASP A 424 29.27 35.42 11.44
N LEU A 425 29.98 34.50 12.13
CA LEU A 425 31.25 34.80 12.82
C LEU A 425 32.41 35.12 11.85
N GLU A 426 32.39 34.57 10.63
CA GLU A 426 33.39 34.83 9.60
C GLU A 426 33.16 36.18 8.90
N GLU A 427 31.90 36.63 8.76
CA GLU A 427 31.54 37.93 8.16
C GLU A 427 31.70 39.12 9.13
N GLU A 428 31.60 38.91 10.45
CA GLU A 428 31.83 39.96 11.48
C GLU A 428 33.33 40.28 11.73
N GLY A 429 34.26 39.51 11.17
CA GLY A 429 35.68 39.82 11.20
C GLY A 429 36.06 40.91 10.20
N GLU A 430 36.38 42.12 10.67
CA GLU A 430 36.89 43.21 9.81
C GLU A 430 38.07 42.73 8.94
N PRO A 431 38.13 43.11 7.64
CA PRO A 431 39.28 42.79 6.80
C PRO A 431 40.50 43.56 7.31
N ALA A 432 41.42 42.84 7.98
CA ALA A 432 42.72 43.38 8.30
C ALA A 432 43.47 43.73 7.00
N ASP A 433 43.85 44.99 6.91
CA ASP A 433 44.59 45.62 5.81
C ASP A 433 45.78 44.79 5.31
N GLY A 434 45.94 44.73 3.98
CA GLY A 434 47.20 44.36 3.33
C GLY A 434 47.44 42.87 3.04
N GLY A 435 46.82 42.37 1.95
CA GLY A 435 47.56 41.59 0.93
C GLY A 435 48.28 40.29 1.34
N ARG A 436 47.84 39.57 2.37
CA ARG A 436 48.23 38.17 2.61
C ARG A 436 46.99 37.30 2.74
N LYS A 437 46.91 36.24 1.93
CA LYS A 437 45.94 35.15 2.09
C LYS A 437 45.95 34.71 3.55
N THR A 438 44.85 34.97 4.25
CA THR A 438 44.59 34.40 5.56
C THR A 438 44.67 32.87 5.43
N PRO A 439 45.35 32.17 6.35
CA PRO A 439 45.26 30.71 6.38
C PRO A 439 43.80 30.35 6.59
N GLN A 440 43.27 29.40 5.82
CA GLN A 440 42.02 28.73 6.19
C GLN A 440 42.27 28.09 7.56
N VAL A 441 41.80 28.73 8.62
CA VAL A 441 41.80 28.15 9.95
C VAL A 441 40.76 27.03 9.88
N GLU A 442 41.20 25.78 9.96
CA GLU A 442 40.28 24.66 10.20
C GLU A 442 39.59 24.92 11.54
N VAL A 443 38.37 25.45 11.50
CA VAL A 443 37.54 25.62 12.70
C VAL A 443 37.17 24.22 13.17
N GLU A 444 37.65 23.84 14.35
CA GLU A 444 37.35 22.54 14.97
C GLU A 444 35.83 22.35 15.09
N GLU A 445 35.34 21.17 14.67
CA GLU A 445 33.93 20.76 14.81
C GLU A 445 33.52 20.82 16.29
N THR A 446 32.41 21.50 16.60
CA THR A 446 31.92 21.57 17.97
C THR A 446 31.36 20.22 18.44
N GLU A 447 31.34 19.97 19.76
CA GLU A 447 30.77 18.72 20.30
C GLU A 447 29.30 18.51 19.87
N ASP A 448 28.53 19.59 19.75
CA ASP A 448 27.13 19.54 19.36
C ASP A 448 26.95 19.26 17.87
N GLU A 449 27.83 19.78 17.00
CA GLU A 449 27.90 19.40 15.57
C GLU A 449 28.26 17.92 15.42
N SER A 450 29.28 17.45 16.14
CA SER A 450 29.68 16.05 16.13
C SER A 450 28.53 15.13 16.58
N ARG A 451 27.77 15.55 17.60
CA ARG A 451 26.58 14.82 18.08
C ARG A 451 25.48 14.81 17.02
N ALA A 452 25.22 15.94 16.38
CA ALA A 452 24.22 16.04 15.32
C ALA A 452 24.58 15.17 14.12
N ARG A 453 25.84 15.19 13.66
CA ARG A 453 26.33 14.36 12.56
C ARG A 453 26.19 12.87 12.85
N LYS A 454 26.66 12.41 14.02
CA LYS A 454 26.51 11.01 14.45
C LYS A 454 25.05 10.57 14.52
N GLY A 455 24.18 11.44 15.03
CA GLY A 455 22.73 11.17 15.10
C GLY A 455 22.10 11.05 13.72
N ARG A 456 22.40 12.00 12.83
CA ARG A 456 21.97 11.98 11.42
C ARG A 456 22.43 10.71 10.71
N ASP A 457 23.72 10.38 10.82
CA ASP A 457 24.32 9.21 10.15
C ASP A 457 23.71 7.90 10.68
N ALA A 458 23.39 7.83 11.98
CA ALA A 458 22.64 6.70 12.54
C ALA A 458 21.23 6.58 11.92
N CYS A 459 20.52 7.68 11.69
CA CYS A 459 19.23 7.65 10.99
C CYS A 459 19.38 7.16 9.54
N LEU A 460 20.43 7.59 8.82
CA LEU A 460 20.70 7.14 7.44
C LEU A 460 20.95 5.62 7.37
N VAL A 461 21.66 5.06 8.34
CA VAL A 461 21.89 3.59 8.43
C VAL A 461 20.58 2.83 8.64
N GLU A 462 19.70 3.32 9.51
CA GLU A 462 18.39 2.70 9.76
C GLU A 462 17.47 2.77 8.53
N MET A 463 17.65 3.77 7.67
CA MET A 463 16.87 3.95 6.44
C MET A 463 17.03 2.81 5.44
N ILE A 464 18.22 2.18 5.37
CA ILE A 464 18.49 1.03 4.49
C ILE A 464 17.47 -0.10 4.70
N GLY A 465 16.89 -0.21 5.90
CA GLY A 465 15.91 -1.23 6.21
C GLY A 465 14.45 -0.84 6.06
N TRP A 466 14.12 0.42 5.75
CA TRP A 466 12.81 1.08 5.85
C TRP A 466 11.69 0.22 6.49
N LYS A 467 11.46 0.41 7.79
CA LYS A 467 10.51 -0.40 8.56
C LYS A 467 9.50 0.42 9.36
N SER A 468 8.81 1.35 8.71
CA SER A 468 7.77 2.13 9.36
C SER A 468 6.70 1.23 10.00
N GLY A 469 6.00 1.75 11.01
CA GLY A 469 4.88 1.06 11.65
C GLY A 469 3.81 0.60 10.66
N PRO A 470 3.29 1.49 9.79
CA PRO A 470 2.31 1.12 8.77
C PRO A 470 2.84 0.08 7.77
N ALA A 471 4.08 0.21 7.28
CA ALA A 471 4.67 -0.78 6.37
C ALA A 471 4.75 -2.18 7.01
N ARG A 472 5.18 -2.26 8.28
CA ARG A 472 5.23 -3.53 9.03
C ARG A 472 3.84 -4.14 9.23
N ALA A 473 2.81 -3.33 9.46
CA ALA A 473 1.43 -3.81 9.59
C ALA A 473 0.93 -4.38 8.26
N ARG A 474 1.13 -3.66 7.14
CA ARG A 474 0.78 -4.13 5.80
C ARG A 474 1.50 -5.42 5.41
N PHE A 475 2.78 -5.55 5.76
CA PHE A 475 3.52 -6.79 5.53
C PHE A 475 2.82 -8.01 6.16
N LYS A 476 2.35 -7.88 7.41
CA LYS A 476 1.68 -8.98 8.12
C LYS A 476 0.28 -9.29 7.60
N GLU A 477 -0.49 -8.25 7.26
CA GLU A 477 -1.91 -8.39 6.93
C GLU A 477 -2.16 -8.68 5.45
N ARG A 478 -1.37 -8.06 4.56
CA ARG A 478 -1.63 -8.03 3.12
C ARG A 478 -0.68 -8.90 2.31
N PHE A 479 0.62 -8.86 2.58
CA PHE A 479 1.59 -9.53 1.69
C PHE A 479 1.46 -11.05 1.73
N VAL A 480 1.06 -11.59 2.88
CA VAL A 480 0.70 -13.01 3.02
C VAL A 480 -0.49 -13.35 2.12
N MET A 481 -1.51 -12.49 2.03
CA MET A 481 -2.68 -12.72 1.17
C MET A 481 -2.31 -12.66 -0.31
N ASP A 482 -1.44 -11.74 -0.73
CA ASP A 482 -0.98 -11.63 -2.12
C ASP A 482 -0.14 -12.85 -2.54
N LEU A 483 0.61 -13.49 -1.63
CA LEU A 483 1.32 -14.75 -1.93
C LEU A 483 0.36 -15.90 -2.27
N TYR A 484 -0.84 -15.92 -1.70
CA TYR A 484 -1.86 -16.94 -1.97
C TYR A 484 -2.84 -16.52 -3.08
N ARG A 485 -2.67 -15.34 -3.68
CA ARG A 485 -3.51 -14.89 -4.78
C ARG A 485 -3.08 -15.64 -6.06
N PRO A 486 -3.98 -16.31 -6.80
CA PRO A 486 -3.59 -17.14 -7.94
C PRO A 486 -2.81 -16.38 -9.01
N LYS A 487 -1.82 -17.04 -9.62
CA LYS A 487 -1.18 -16.54 -10.85
C LYS A 487 -2.25 -16.31 -11.94
N GLY A 488 -2.18 -15.21 -12.67
CA GLY A 488 -3.21 -14.81 -13.65
C GLY A 488 -4.24 -13.79 -13.14
N SER A 489 -4.35 -13.59 -11.83
CA SER A 489 -5.44 -12.78 -11.24
C SER A 489 -5.17 -11.28 -11.12
N THR A 490 -4.02 -10.79 -11.60
CA THR A 490 -3.66 -9.37 -11.52
C THR A 490 -2.82 -9.00 -12.73
N ARG A 491 -3.11 -7.86 -13.35
CA ARG A 491 -2.26 -7.25 -14.37
C ARG A 491 -1.40 -6.17 -13.74
N ILE A 492 -0.26 -5.88 -14.36
CA ILE A 492 0.67 -4.85 -13.88
C ILE A 492 0.87 -3.85 -15.02
N PHE A 493 0.58 -2.59 -14.72
CA PHE A 493 0.75 -1.44 -15.59
C PHE A 493 1.92 -0.58 -15.10
N ALA A 494 2.50 0.22 -15.99
CA ALA A 494 3.64 1.08 -15.70
C ALA A 494 3.52 2.45 -16.38
N VAL A 495 3.99 3.47 -15.67
CA VAL A 495 4.12 4.86 -16.12
C VAL A 495 5.28 5.54 -15.39
N SER A 496 5.88 6.57 -15.99
CA SER A 496 6.90 7.43 -15.37
C SER A 496 6.65 8.90 -15.73
N ASP A 497 7.40 9.82 -15.10
CA ASP A 497 7.50 11.21 -15.52
C ASP A 497 6.12 11.88 -15.70
N LEU A 498 5.30 11.79 -14.64
CA LEU A 498 3.90 12.23 -14.66
C LEU A 498 3.79 13.76 -14.60
N HIS A 499 4.63 14.42 -13.80
CA HIS A 499 4.62 15.89 -13.62
C HIS A 499 3.20 16.45 -13.43
N LEU A 500 2.42 15.88 -12.50
CA LEU A 500 1.00 16.23 -12.33
C LEU A 500 0.79 17.68 -11.84
N ASP A 501 1.84 18.32 -11.33
CA ASP A 501 1.90 19.74 -11.00
C ASP A 501 2.05 20.66 -12.23
N GLN A 502 2.17 20.09 -13.45
CA GLN A 502 2.38 20.84 -14.69
C GLN A 502 1.17 20.77 -15.63
N GLY A 503 0.60 21.93 -15.94
CA GLY A 503 -0.44 22.10 -16.96
C GLY A 503 -1.63 21.15 -16.80
N ASP A 504 -2.01 20.46 -17.87
CA ASP A 504 -3.17 19.56 -17.92
C ASP A 504 -2.80 18.11 -17.49
N ASN A 505 -1.66 17.89 -16.84
CA ASN A 505 -1.21 16.55 -16.46
C ASN A 505 -2.08 15.93 -15.37
N GLU A 506 -2.54 16.72 -14.40
CA GLU A 506 -3.49 16.25 -13.37
C GLU A 506 -4.77 15.68 -13.99
N GLU A 507 -5.28 16.30 -15.07
CA GLU A 507 -6.49 15.84 -15.75
C GLU A 507 -6.31 14.42 -16.33
N TRP A 508 -5.11 14.09 -16.82
CA TRP A 508 -4.80 12.73 -17.28
C TRP A 508 -5.03 11.68 -16.19
N ALA A 509 -4.61 11.96 -14.94
CA ALA A 509 -4.80 11.02 -13.83
C ALA A 509 -6.28 10.82 -13.49
N HIS A 510 -7.10 11.86 -13.69
CA HIS A 510 -8.55 11.79 -13.49
C HIS A 510 -9.27 11.00 -14.59
N LEU A 511 -8.74 11.00 -15.82
CA LEU A 511 -9.30 10.26 -16.95
C LEU A 511 -9.11 8.74 -16.86
N ILE A 512 -8.23 8.25 -15.98
CA ILE A 512 -8.09 6.81 -15.70
C ILE A 512 -9.40 6.30 -15.09
N ASP A 513 -9.89 5.16 -15.58
CA ASP A 513 -11.15 4.57 -15.11
C ASP A 513 -11.10 4.19 -13.61
N ASP A 514 -12.16 4.55 -12.86
CA ASP A 514 -12.26 4.34 -11.41
C ASP A 514 -12.48 2.87 -11.00
N VAL A 515 -12.96 2.02 -11.92
CA VAL A 515 -13.43 0.67 -11.61
C VAL A 515 -12.54 -0.40 -12.25
N LYS A 516 -12.07 -0.16 -13.47
CA LYS A 516 -11.45 -1.19 -14.31
C LYS A 516 -10.13 -1.72 -13.77
N PHE A 517 -9.39 -0.90 -13.03
CA PHE A 517 -8.07 -1.26 -12.49
C PHE A 517 -8.09 -1.63 -11.01
N GLN A 518 -9.28 -1.82 -10.41
CA GLN A 518 -9.44 -2.15 -8.98
C GLN A 518 -8.88 -3.53 -8.59
N ASP A 519 -8.53 -4.38 -9.55
CA ASP A 519 -7.81 -5.64 -9.34
C ASP A 519 -6.33 -5.61 -9.79
N ASP A 520 -5.91 -4.50 -10.42
CA ASP A 520 -4.61 -4.36 -11.07
C ASP A 520 -3.62 -3.54 -10.24
N VAL A 521 -2.36 -3.64 -10.66
CA VAL A 521 -1.23 -2.95 -10.03
C VAL A 521 -0.69 -1.89 -10.97
N LEU A 522 -0.36 -0.71 -10.45
CA LEU A 522 0.37 0.33 -11.18
C LEU A 522 1.79 0.48 -10.61
N ILE A 523 2.78 0.54 -11.49
CA ILE A 523 4.15 0.97 -11.19
C ILE A 523 4.30 2.43 -11.64
N VAL A 524 4.79 3.28 -10.74
CA VAL A 524 5.08 4.69 -10.99
C VAL A 524 6.58 4.93 -10.80
N ALA A 525 7.30 5.06 -11.91
CA ALA A 525 8.76 5.13 -11.98
C ALA A 525 9.32 6.56 -11.88
N GLY A 526 8.97 7.26 -10.79
CA GLY A 526 9.49 8.59 -10.44
C GLY A 526 8.91 9.76 -11.23
N ASP A 527 9.26 10.97 -10.79
CA ASP A 527 8.84 12.27 -11.34
C ASP A 527 7.32 12.43 -11.41
N VAL A 528 6.68 12.25 -10.26
CA VAL A 528 5.24 12.43 -10.07
C VAL A 528 4.87 13.91 -10.03
N ALA A 529 5.58 14.69 -9.21
CA ALA A 529 5.42 16.13 -9.01
C ALA A 529 6.62 16.69 -8.24
N SER A 530 6.76 18.01 -8.14
CA SER A 530 7.93 18.64 -7.51
C SER A 530 7.78 18.89 -6.01
N THR A 531 6.58 19.06 -5.45
CA THR A 531 6.36 19.31 -4.00
C THR A 531 5.79 18.09 -3.30
N VAL A 532 6.03 17.92 -1.99
CA VAL A 532 5.46 16.80 -1.21
C VAL A 532 3.93 16.83 -1.24
N THR A 533 3.33 18.01 -1.16
CA THR A 533 1.87 18.18 -1.23
C THR A 533 1.30 17.64 -2.54
N ASP A 534 1.94 17.98 -3.66
CA ASP A 534 1.48 17.55 -4.98
C ASP A 534 1.76 16.06 -5.23
N VAL A 535 2.89 15.53 -4.72
CA VAL A 535 3.17 14.09 -4.74
C VAL A 535 2.09 13.31 -3.97
N ILE A 536 1.72 13.76 -2.77
CA ILE A 536 0.65 13.15 -1.97
C ILE A 536 -0.68 13.19 -2.72
N LYS A 537 -1.02 14.35 -3.30
CA LYS A 537 -2.24 14.52 -4.09
C LYS A 537 -2.27 13.55 -5.27
N ALA A 538 -1.20 13.49 -6.05
CA ALA A 538 -1.05 12.63 -7.21
C ALA A 538 -1.16 11.13 -6.85
N LEU A 539 -0.40 10.69 -5.85
CA LEU A 539 -0.43 9.30 -5.40
C LEU A 539 -1.77 8.92 -4.78
N THR A 540 -2.48 9.86 -4.14
CA THR A 540 -3.84 9.65 -3.65
C THR A 540 -4.81 9.37 -4.80
N ILE A 541 -4.74 10.16 -5.88
CA ILE A 541 -5.56 9.95 -7.09
C ILE A 541 -5.28 8.57 -7.67
N LEU A 542 -4.01 8.24 -7.94
CA LEU A 542 -3.64 6.95 -8.55
C LEU A 542 -4.00 5.76 -7.65
N LYS A 543 -3.81 5.88 -6.33
CA LYS A 543 -4.16 4.84 -5.36
C LYS A 543 -5.65 4.55 -5.31
N ALA A 544 -6.50 5.55 -5.63
CA ALA A 544 -7.93 5.36 -5.74
C ALA A 544 -8.33 4.57 -7.00
N LYS A 545 -7.55 4.65 -8.08
CA LYS A 545 -7.83 3.96 -9.36
C LYS A 545 -7.37 2.49 -9.37
N PHE A 546 -6.24 2.20 -8.72
CA PHE A 546 -5.62 0.86 -8.74
C PHE A 546 -5.69 0.15 -7.40
N ARG A 547 -5.84 -1.19 -7.43
CA ARG A 547 -5.73 -2.04 -6.23
C ARG A 547 -4.46 -1.72 -5.44
N ARG A 548 -3.36 -1.56 -6.18
CA ARG A 548 -2.02 -1.38 -5.64
C ARG A 548 -1.23 -0.42 -6.52
N VAL A 549 -0.43 0.42 -5.88
CA VAL A 549 0.49 1.33 -6.54
C VAL A 549 1.86 1.11 -5.93
N PHE A 550 2.86 0.84 -6.77
CA PHE A 550 4.26 0.83 -6.42
C PHE A 550 4.91 2.10 -6.93
N TYR A 551 5.77 2.69 -6.11
CA TYR A 551 6.35 4.00 -6.37
C TYR A 551 7.83 4.04 -5.97
N THR A 552 8.61 4.84 -6.71
CA THR A 552 9.97 5.24 -6.38
C THR A 552 10.11 6.73 -6.67
N VAL A 553 10.95 7.43 -5.91
CA VAL A 553 11.23 8.85 -6.16
C VAL A 553 12.05 9.04 -7.43
N GLY A 554 11.76 10.10 -8.17
CA GLY A 554 12.60 10.65 -9.22
C GLY A 554 13.42 11.84 -8.73
N HIS A 555 13.92 12.64 -9.66
CA HIS A 555 14.76 13.78 -9.33
C HIS A 555 13.95 15.01 -8.91
N HIS A 556 12.78 15.22 -9.54
CA HIS A 556 11.88 16.32 -9.20
C HIS A 556 11.39 16.24 -7.75
N GLU A 557 11.08 15.04 -7.26
CA GLU A 557 10.67 14.86 -5.86
C GLU A 557 11.77 15.21 -4.85
N LEU A 558 13.03 15.16 -5.26
CA LEU A 558 14.18 15.43 -4.39
C LEU A 558 14.69 16.86 -4.50
N TRP A 559 14.11 17.68 -5.38
CA TRP A 559 14.34 19.13 -5.34
C TRP A 559 13.71 19.75 -4.11
N ILE A 560 14.34 20.77 -3.52
CA ILE A 560 13.71 21.56 -2.46
C ILE A 560 13.10 22.79 -3.11
N ASP A 561 11.78 22.77 -3.29
CA ASP A 561 11.02 23.89 -3.81
C ASP A 561 11.15 25.10 -2.86
N PRO A 562 11.16 26.37 -3.38
CA PRO A 562 11.20 27.55 -2.54
C PRO A 562 10.16 27.58 -1.41
N SER A 563 8.96 27.02 -1.64
CA SER A 563 7.90 26.91 -0.62
C SER A 563 8.21 25.90 0.49
N GLU A 564 9.17 25.00 0.29
CA GLU A 564 9.51 23.90 1.20
C GLU A 564 10.84 24.10 1.94
N VAL A 565 11.61 25.16 1.62
CA VAL A 565 12.92 25.45 2.23
C VAL A 565 12.89 25.54 3.76
N GLY A 566 11.74 25.92 4.35
CA GLY A 566 11.55 25.95 5.81
C GLY A 566 11.05 24.64 6.41
N LEU A 567 10.53 23.73 5.59
CA LEU A 567 9.92 22.48 6.02
C LEU A 567 10.96 21.36 6.05
N TYR A 568 11.69 21.18 4.95
CA TYR A 568 12.67 20.12 4.79
C TYR A 568 14.09 20.70 4.80
N PRO A 569 14.94 20.32 5.77
CA PRO A 569 16.33 20.78 5.77
C PRO A 569 17.08 20.37 4.49
N ASP A 570 16.84 19.18 3.97
CA ASP A 570 17.56 18.63 2.82
C ASP A 570 16.71 17.61 2.03
N SER A 571 17.20 17.19 0.85
CA SER A 571 16.51 16.25 -0.04
C SER A 571 16.27 14.88 0.57
N ILE A 572 17.10 14.44 1.52
CA ILE A 572 16.88 13.17 2.22
C ILE A 572 15.72 13.29 3.20
N SER A 573 15.62 14.38 3.96
CA SER A 573 14.46 14.64 4.83
C SER A 573 13.15 14.71 4.05
N LYS A 574 13.17 15.30 2.85
CA LYS A 574 12.01 15.32 1.96
C LYS A 574 11.63 13.92 1.48
N MET A 575 12.61 13.11 1.09
CA MET A 575 12.39 11.71 0.70
C MET A 575 11.76 10.89 1.84
N PHE A 576 12.20 11.08 3.09
CA PHE A 576 11.58 10.46 4.27
C PHE A 576 10.09 10.81 4.35
N ALA A 577 9.74 12.10 4.23
CA ALA A 577 8.36 12.57 4.30
C ALA A 577 7.49 11.95 3.19
N ILE A 578 8.02 11.84 1.97
CA ILE A 578 7.32 11.19 0.86
C ILE A 578 7.08 9.70 1.14
N PHE A 579 8.09 8.97 1.63
CA PHE A 579 7.91 7.55 1.96
C PHE A 579 6.94 7.33 3.13
N SER A 580 6.98 8.21 4.13
CA SER A 580 6.03 8.22 5.25
C SER A 580 4.60 8.44 4.77
N ALA A 581 4.39 9.40 3.88
CA ALA A 581 3.08 9.62 3.26
C ALA A 581 2.64 8.45 2.37
N CYS A 582 3.55 7.83 1.61
CA CYS A 582 3.25 6.61 0.85
C CYS A 582 2.77 5.49 1.77
N ASP A 583 3.41 5.34 2.93
CA ASP A 583 3.03 4.36 3.93
C ASP A 583 1.63 4.61 4.52
N GLU A 584 1.24 5.86 4.74
CA GLU A 584 -0.10 6.21 5.18
C GLU A 584 -1.16 5.98 4.10
N LEU A 585 -0.84 6.30 2.84
CA LEU A 585 -1.73 6.11 1.68
C LEU A 585 -1.87 4.63 1.26
N GLY A 586 -0.96 3.76 1.71
CA GLY A 586 -0.91 2.36 1.26
C GLY A 586 -0.30 2.20 -0.14
N VAL A 587 0.60 3.10 -0.52
CA VAL A 587 1.48 3.02 -1.70
C VAL A 587 2.76 2.29 -1.29
N ASP A 588 3.23 1.38 -2.14
CA ASP A 588 4.35 0.49 -1.83
C ASP A 588 5.67 1.04 -2.39
N VAL A 589 6.60 1.36 -1.49
CA VAL A 589 7.97 1.82 -1.81
C VAL A 589 9.04 0.75 -1.51
N ALA A 590 8.60 -0.47 -1.17
CA ALA A 590 9.44 -1.60 -0.81
C ALA A 590 9.01 -2.87 -1.58
N PRO A 591 9.90 -3.89 -1.69
CA PRO A 591 9.60 -5.10 -2.42
C PRO A 591 8.41 -5.86 -1.86
N ALA A 592 7.56 -6.39 -2.74
CA ALA A 592 6.43 -7.20 -2.29
C ALA A 592 5.87 -8.14 -3.39
N PRO A 593 5.27 -9.28 -2.98
CA PRO A 593 4.49 -10.12 -3.87
C PRO A 593 3.18 -9.43 -4.24
N VAL A 594 2.72 -9.61 -5.47
CA VAL A 594 1.40 -9.10 -5.95
C VAL A 594 0.42 -10.21 -6.33
N SER A 595 0.96 -11.39 -6.62
CA SER A 595 0.29 -12.68 -6.76
C SER A 595 1.31 -13.79 -6.49
N GLU A 596 0.85 -15.04 -6.47
CA GLU A 596 1.71 -16.24 -6.47
C GLU A 596 2.79 -16.11 -7.55
N ASP A 597 4.05 -16.28 -7.13
CA ASP A 597 5.24 -16.23 -8.00
C ASP A 597 5.41 -14.93 -8.82
N VAL A 598 4.88 -13.79 -8.37
CA VAL A 598 5.10 -12.49 -9.01
C VAL A 598 5.46 -11.43 -7.96
N PHE A 599 6.65 -10.85 -8.11
CA PHE A 599 7.21 -9.85 -7.20
C PHE A 599 7.53 -8.56 -7.92
N ILE A 600 7.25 -7.44 -7.27
CA ILE A 600 7.68 -6.10 -7.70
C ILE A 600 8.73 -5.59 -6.73
N VAL A 601 9.83 -5.06 -7.25
CA VAL A 601 11.01 -4.63 -6.50
C VAL A 601 11.39 -3.19 -6.90
N PRO A 602 10.97 -2.18 -6.13
CA PRO A 602 11.44 -0.80 -6.30
C PRO A 602 12.93 -0.69 -6.02
N LEU A 603 13.64 0.07 -6.86
CA LEU A 603 15.07 0.34 -6.73
C LEU A 603 15.32 1.85 -6.76
N LEU A 604 16.06 2.32 -5.76
CA LEU A 604 16.55 3.70 -5.69
C LEU A 604 17.86 3.82 -6.43
N SER A 605 18.02 4.90 -7.18
CA SER A 605 19.26 5.20 -7.89
C SER A 605 19.46 6.71 -7.98
N TRP A 606 20.67 7.09 -8.35
CA TRP A 606 20.99 8.42 -8.86
C TRP A 606 21.87 8.22 -10.11
N TYR A 607 22.61 9.24 -10.51
CA TYR A 607 23.54 9.18 -11.63
C TYR A 607 24.99 9.38 -11.23
N ASN A 608 25.86 8.88 -12.10
CA ASN A 608 27.26 9.26 -12.19
C ASN A 608 27.55 9.71 -13.63
N ALA A 609 28.77 10.16 -13.89
CA ALA A 609 29.16 10.68 -15.20
C ALA A 609 29.58 9.58 -16.19
N ASP A 610 29.43 8.30 -15.83
CA ASP A 610 30.00 7.18 -16.60
C ASP A 610 29.36 7.04 -17.99
N PHE A 611 28.13 7.54 -18.17
CA PHE A 611 27.45 7.50 -19.46
C PHE A 611 27.99 8.56 -20.45
N ASP A 612 28.76 9.56 -19.98
CA ASP A 612 29.42 10.54 -20.84
C ASP A 612 30.93 10.31 -20.93
N ALA A 613 31.32 9.47 -21.89
CA ALA A 613 32.72 9.17 -22.19
C ALA A 613 33.59 10.40 -22.57
N HIS A 614 33.00 11.55 -22.89
CA HIS A 614 33.74 12.75 -23.30
C HIS A 614 34.03 13.71 -22.14
N ASP A 615 33.27 13.64 -21.04
CA ASP A 615 33.49 14.47 -19.85
C ASP A 615 32.97 13.77 -18.56
N PRO A 616 33.78 12.88 -17.96
CA PRO A 616 33.42 12.04 -16.82
C PRO A 616 33.52 12.74 -15.44
N PHE A 617 33.78 14.07 -15.38
CA PHE A 617 33.89 14.80 -14.12
C PHE A 617 33.10 16.12 -14.15
N PRO A 618 31.76 16.06 -14.16
CA PRO A 618 30.93 17.26 -14.14
C PRO A 618 31.18 18.10 -12.89
N ASP A 619 31.11 19.43 -13.02
CA ASP A 619 31.08 20.33 -11.87
C ASP A 619 29.74 20.13 -11.13
N PRO A 620 29.72 19.69 -9.86
CA PRO A 620 28.49 19.52 -9.10
C PRO A 620 27.71 20.85 -8.89
N ARG A 621 28.31 22.00 -9.24
CA ARG A 621 27.67 23.32 -9.23
C ARG A 621 27.14 23.77 -10.59
N SER A 622 27.46 23.05 -11.67
CA SER A 622 26.96 23.34 -13.01
C SER A 622 26.12 22.15 -13.50
N GLY A 623 24.80 22.22 -13.39
CA GLY A 623 24.00 21.11 -13.91
C GLY A 623 22.51 21.14 -13.61
N TYR A 624 21.88 20.08 -14.10
CA TYR A 624 20.57 19.58 -13.70
C TYR A 624 20.60 19.24 -12.19
N ASP A 625 19.51 19.51 -11.45
CA ASP A 625 19.35 19.24 -10.00
C ASP A 625 20.01 20.19 -8.98
N THR A 626 20.35 21.43 -9.34
CA THR A 626 20.87 22.43 -8.37
C THR A 626 19.90 22.76 -7.22
N SER A 627 18.62 22.46 -7.42
CA SER A 627 17.58 22.59 -6.39
C SER A 627 17.62 21.47 -5.34
N ALA A 628 18.32 20.36 -5.60
CA ALA A 628 18.54 19.31 -4.62
C ALA A 628 19.60 19.73 -3.58
N ARG A 629 19.40 19.37 -2.32
CA ARG A 629 20.28 19.67 -1.20
C ARG A 629 20.68 18.39 -0.52
N TRP A 630 21.95 18.00 -0.62
CA TRP A 630 22.42 16.71 -0.10
C TRP A 630 23.19 16.86 1.22
N PRO A 631 22.94 15.98 2.20
CA PRO A 631 23.61 16.04 3.51
C PRO A 631 25.00 15.37 3.52
N MET A 632 25.35 14.65 2.45
CA MET A 632 26.56 13.84 2.38
C MET A 632 27.80 14.70 2.09
N ASP A 633 28.95 14.24 2.58
CA ASP A 633 30.24 14.88 2.28
C ASP A 633 30.51 14.84 0.77
N ARG A 634 31.20 15.85 0.23
CA ARG A 634 31.61 15.94 -1.19
C ARG A 634 32.38 14.69 -1.66
N HIS A 635 32.96 13.94 -0.73
CA HIS A 635 33.72 12.71 -1.00
C HIS A 635 32.85 11.44 -1.02
N GLU A 636 31.65 11.47 -0.45
CA GLU A 636 30.71 10.35 -0.47
C GLU A 636 29.75 10.51 -1.67
N SER A 637 29.90 9.64 -2.67
CA SER A 637 29.12 9.77 -3.90
C SER A 637 27.65 9.43 -3.65
N LEU A 638 26.76 10.41 -3.86
CA LEU A 638 25.31 10.29 -3.70
C LEU A 638 24.71 9.02 -4.30
N TRP A 639 25.06 8.71 -5.54
CA TRP A 639 24.57 7.53 -6.24
C TRP A 639 24.91 6.22 -5.51
N ARG A 640 26.10 6.12 -4.89
CA ARG A 640 26.48 4.95 -4.08
C ARG A 640 25.62 4.83 -2.84
N TYR A 641 25.26 5.95 -2.21
CA TYR A 641 24.34 5.93 -1.08
C TYR A 641 22.96 5.44 -1.53
N MET A 642 22.40 5.97 -2.62
CA MET A 642 21.11 5.51 -3.15
C MET A 642 21.11 4.01 -3.47
N LEU A 643 22.15 3.50 -4.14
CA LEU A 643 22.28 2.06 -4.41
C LEU A 643 22.41 1.22 -3.14
N ARG A 644 23.10 1.71 -2.09
CA ARG A 644 23.19 1.01 -0.80
C ARG A 644 21.84 0.84 -0.11
N LEU A 645 20.87 1.73 -0.35
CA LEU A 645 19.51 1.59 0.18
C LEU A 645 18.79 0.35 -0.36
N ASN A 646 19.14 -0.10 -1.56
CA ASN A 646 18.58 -1.32 -2.15
C ASN A 646 19.15 -2.60 -1.52
N GLU A 647 20.31 -2.56 -0.85
CA GLU A 647 21.03 -3.76 -0.41
C GLU A 647 20.25 -4.63 0.58
N ALA A 648 19.38 -4.05 1.41
CA ALA A 648 18.51 -4.85 2.27
C ALA A 648 17.53 -5.70 1.46
N HIS A 649 17.02 -5.14 0.35
CA HIS A 649 16.04 -5.76 -0.53
C HIS A 649 16.66 -6.80 -1.46
N LEU A 650 17.90 -6.59 -1.91
CA LEU A 650 18.59 -7.51 -2.81
C LEU A 650 19.04 -8.82 -2.14
N LYS A 651 19.02 -8.89 -0.81
CA LYS A 651 19.31 -10.12 -0.04
C LYS A 651 18.13 -11.09 0.00
N LEU A 652 16.94 -10.65 -0.41
CA LEU A 652 15.75 -11.48 -0.44
C LEU A 652 15.79 -12.44 -1.64
N ALA A 653 15.33 -13.67 -1.43
CA ALA A 653 15.18 -14.65 -2.51
C ALA A 653 13.79 -14.51 -3.12
N TYR A 654 13.71 -13.92 -4.31
CA TYR A 654 12.47 -13.83 -5.09
C TYR A 654 12.28 -15.08 -5.95
N GLY A 655 11.06 -15.63 -5.95
CA GLY A 655 10.65 -16.74 -6.81
C GLY A 655 9.81 -16.27 -7.98
N GLY A 656 9.82 -17.01 -9.09
CA GLY A 656 8.95 -16.73 -10.24
C GLY A 656 9.34 -15.49 -11.05
N THR A 657 8.34 -14.69 -11.42
CA THR A 657 8.49 -13.46 -12.22
C THR A 657 8.86 -12.29 -11.31
N VAL A 658 10.02 -11.68 -11.56
CA VAL A 658 10.47 -10.48 -10.84
C VAL A 658 10.43 -9.29 -11.78
N ILE A 659 9.75 -8.22 -11.36
CA ILE A 659 9.71 -6.93 -12.04
C ILE A 659 10.39 -5.91 -11.15
N THR A 660 11.47 -5.31 -11.63
CA THR A 660 12.15 -4.21 -10.93
C THR A 660 11.76 -2.87 -11.56
N PHE A 661 11.93 -1.78 -10.83
CA PHE A 661 11.82 -0.46 -11.42
C PHE A 661 12.63 0.60 -10.67
N SER A 662 13.11 1.60 -11.39
CA SER A 662 13.83 2.78 -10.88
C SER A 662 13.34 4.02 -11.62
N HIS A 663 13.78 5.21 -11.22
CA HIS A 663 13.58 6.40 -12.05
C HIS A 663 14.70 6.55 -13.09
N PHE A 664 15.95 6.51 -12.63
CA PHE A 664 17.14 6.65 -13.47
C PHE A 664 17.42 5.40 -14.33
N LEU A 665 18.17 5.61 -15.41
CA LEU A 665 18.49 4.59 -16.41
C LEU A 665 19.49 3.56 -15.87
N PRO A 666 19.28 2.26 -16.15
CA PRO A 666 20.19 1.19 -15.72
C PRO A 666 21.43 1.06 -16.62
N GLY A 667 21.45 1.67 -17.80
CA GLY A 667 22.59 1.59 -18.71
C GLY A 667 22.55 2.62 -19.83
N PRO A 668 23.71 2.90 -20.46
CA PRO A 668 23.81 3.91 -21.51
C PRO A 668 23.12 3.50 -22.82
N TRP A 669 22.84 2.21 -23.02
CA TRP A 669 22.11 1.70 -24.20
C TRP A 669 20.61 2.04 -24.15
N ALA A 670 20.06 2.30 -22.96
CA ALA A 670 18.68 2.72 -22.77
C ALA A 670 18.46 4.20 -23.14
N TYR A 671 19.55 4.89 -23.53
CA TYR A 671 19.57 6.30 -23.85
C TYR A 671 19.64 6.50 -25.37
N HIS A 672 18.69 7.25 -25.93
CA HIS A 672 18.71 7.68 -27.34
C HIS A 672 18.91 9.21 -27.41
N ASP A 673 19.80 9.67 -28.30
CA ASP A 673 20.34 11.03 -28.40
C ASP A 673 19.40 12.16 -27.94
N PRO A 674 19.78 12.98 -26.93
CA PRO A 674 18.92 14.01 -26.38
C PRO A 674 18.94 15.28 -27.26
N PRO A 675 17.85 16.06 -27.28
CA PRO A 675 17.88 17.44 -27.74
C PRO A 675 18.57 18.40 -26.75
N ILE A 676 18.82 17.97 -25.50
CA ILE A 676 19.31 18.82 -24.41
C ILE A 676 20.81 18.58 -24.11
N PRO A 677 21.66 19.61 -24.27
CA PRO A 677 23.08 19.54 -23.89
C PRO A 677 23.29 19.22 -22.40
N GLY A 678 24.13 18.23 -22.10
CA GLY A 678 24.57 17.90 -20.73
C GLY A 678 23.74 16.83 -19.99
N LEU A 679 22.55 16.48 -20.50
CA LEU A 679 21.67 15.48 -19.87
C LEU A 679 22.34 14.09 -19.75
N LYS A 680 23.23 13.74 -20.69
CA LYS A 680 23.94 12.45 -20.71
C LYS A 680 24.76 12.15 -19.45
N LYS A 681 25.11 13.17 -18.65
CA LYS A 681 25.87 13.04 -17.39
C LYS A 681 24.99 12.84 -16.17
N THR A 682 23.67 13.05 -16.31
CA THR A 682 22.73 13.13 -15.19
C THR A 682 21.57 12.14 -15.36
N VAL A 683 21.79 11.02 -16.06
CA VAL A 683 20.71 10.10 -16.48
C VAL A 683 20.70 8.73 -15.83
N GLY A 684 21.82 8.24 -15.30
CA GLY A 684 21.87 6.93 -14.65
C GLY A 684 23.25 6.44 -14.27
N CYS A 685 23.35 5.15 -13.94
CA CYS A 685 24.60 4.45 -13.65
C CYS A 685 24.49 2.97 -14.01
N GLU A 686 25.60 2.33 -14.44
CA GLU A 686 25.58 0.91 -14.85
C GLU A 686 25.43 -0.04 -13.66
N ASP A 687 25.92 0.32 -12.47
CA ASP A 687 25.79 -0.48 -11.24
C ASP A 687 24.33 -0.81 -10.86
N LEU A 688 23.36 -0.01 -11.35
CA LEU A 688 21.94 -0.30 -11.19
C LEU A 688 21.53 -1.57 -11.95
N ASP A 689 22.10 -1.81 -13.13
CA ASP A 689 21.88 -3.04 -13.91
C ASP A 689 22.41 -4.28 -13.17
N ASP A 690 23.52 -4.16 -12.44
CA ASP A 690 24.02 -5.23 -11.59
C ASP A 690 23.04 -5.57 -10.46
N GLN A 691 22.42 -4.55 -9.85
CA GLN A 691 21.43 -4.75 -8.79
C GLN A 691 20.15 -5.41 -9.29
N LEU A 692 19.60 -5.00 -10.45
CA LEU A 692 18.41 -5.67 -11.01
C LEU A 692 18.70 -7.11 -11.46
N ARG A 693 19.92 -7.39 -11.93
CA ARG A 693 20.36 -8.77 -12.25
C ARG A 693 20.47 -9.63 -11.00
N ARG A 694 21.03 -9.09 -9.91
CA ARG A 694 21.06 -9.76 -8.59
C ARG A 694 19.65 -10.08 -8.08
N ALA A 695 18.68 -9.20 -8.34
CA ALA A 695 17.26 -9.44 -8.04
C ALA A 695 16.59 -10.47 -8.97
N ARG A 696 17.28 -10.93 -10.03
CA ARG A 696 16.75 -11.83 -11.09
C ARG A 696 15.56 -11.24 -11.85
N SER A 697 15.62 -9.93 -12.11
CA SER A 697 14.58 -9.23 -12.85
C SER A 697 14.37 -9.82 -14.25
N GLY A 698 13.13 -10.11 -14.62
CA GLY A 698 12.73 -10.45 -15.99
C GLY A 698 12.29 -9.23 -16.80
N LEU A 699 11.84 -8.18 -16.12
CA LEU A 699 11.46 -6.90 -16.69
C LEU A 699 11.86 -5.74 -15.76
N HIS A 700 12.35 -4.63 -16.31
CA HIS A 700 12.72 -3.42 -15.58
C HIS A 700 12.01 -2.19 -16.16
N VAL A 701 11.33 -1.42 -15.31
CA VAL A 701 10.68 -0.15 -15.68
C VAL A 701 11.55 1.02 -15.24
N PHE A 702 11.75 2.03 -16.09
CA PHE A 702 12.48 3.25 -15.76
C PHE A 702 11.82 4.51 -16.35
N GLY A 703 12.38 5.69 -16.11
CA GLY A 703 11.85 7.02 -16.47
C GLY A 703 12.92 8.02 -16.91
N HIS A 704 12.76 9.29 -16.51
CA HIS A 704 13.73 10.40 -16.54
C HIS A 704 13.97 11.07 -17.89
N THR A 705 14.09 10.31 -18.98
CA THR A 705 14.47 10.91 -20.29
C THR A 705 13.30 11.46 -21.11
N HIS A 706 12.06 11.26 -20.65
CA HIS A 706 10.83 11.61 -21.38
C HIS A 706 10.72 10.98 -22.78
N HIS A 707 11.46 9.90 -23.02
CA HIS A 707 11.42 9.13 -24.26
C HIS A 707 10.81 7.74 -24.01
N ARG A 708 9.81 7.38 -24.83
CA ARG A 708 9.27 6.02 -24.83
C ARG A 708 10.35 5.03 -25.28
N HIS A 709 10.54 3.97 -24.50
CA HIS A 709 11.51 2.91 -24.79
C HIS A 709 10.91 1.54 -24.43
N ALA A 710 11.14 0.53 -25.28
CA ALA A 710 10.73 -0.85 -25.05
C ALA A 710 11.66 -1.80 -25.82
N GLU A 711 12.60 -2.43 -25.12
CA GLU A 711 13.60 -3.31 -25.74
C GLU A 711 13.96 -4.49 -24.83
N VAL A 712 14.44 -5.59 -25.43
CA VAL A 712 15.04 -6.71 -24.70
C VAL A 712 16.56 -6.57 -24.74
N HIS A 713 17.19 -6.42 -23.59
CA HIS A 713 18.64 -6.35 -23.46
C HIS A 713 19.15 -7.44 -22.52
N ASN A 714 20.08 -8.29 -22.98
CA ASN A 714 20.66 -9.40 -22.19
C ASN A 714 19.62 -10.26 -21.44
N GLY A 715 18.49 -10.56 -22.10
CA GLY A 715 17.43 -11.41 -21.56
C GLY A 715 16.46 -10.73 -20.58
N VAL A 716 16.60 -9.43 -20.33
CA VAL A 716 15.68 -8.62 -19.51
C VAL A 716 14.91 -7.67 -20.43
N GLN A 717 13.60 -7.52 -20.19
CA GLN A 717 12.75 -6.55 -20.89
C GLN A 717 12.89 -5.18 -20.20
N TYR A 718 13.18 -4.11 -20.93
CA TYR A 718 13.32 -2.77 -20.38
C TYR A 718 12.29 -1.84 -20.98
N VAL A 719 11.61 -1.09 -20.12
CA VAL A 719 10.45 -0.28 -20.47
C VAL A 719 10.56 1.11 -19.86
N GLN A 720 10.37 2.13 -20.69
CA GLN A 720 10.12 3.51 -20.28
C GLN A 720 8.84 3.98 -20.95
N ASN A 721 7.87 4.41 -20.15
CA ASN A 721 6.58 4.92 -20.64
C ASN A 721 6.26 6.25 -19.94
N PRO A 722 6.96 7.33 -20.34
CA PRO A 722 6.82 8.62 -19.70
C PRO A 722 5.54 9.30 -20.16
N LEU A 723 4.86 9.96 -19.24
CA LEU A 723 3.76 10.87 -19.59
C LEU A 723 4.29 12.23 -20.09
N GLY A 724 5.42 12.67 -19.54
CA GLY A 724 6.15 13.88 -19.93
C GLY A 724 5.39 15.19 -19.67
N PHE A 725 6.01 16.30 -20.04
CA PHE A 725 5.36 17.62 -19.96
C PHE A 725 4.25 17.75 -21.03
N PRO A 726 3.21 18.59 -20.81
CA PRO A 726 2.11 18.75 -21.76
C PRO A 726 2.52 19.07 -23.19
N ASN A 727 3.61 19.81 -23.37
CA ASN A 727 4.16 20.24 -24.66
C ASN A 727 4.96 19.14 -25.40
N GLU A 728 5.29 18.04 -24.73
CA GLU A 728 6.04 16.90 -25.29
C GLU A 728 5.11 15.81 -25.85
N ARG A 729 3.82 15.88 -25.51
CA ARG A 729 2.79 14.89 -25.87
C ARG A 729 2.37 14.97 -27.34
N ARG A 730 2.02 13.82 -27.91
CA ARG A 730 1.31 13.74 -29.20
C ARG A 730 -0.18 13.48 -28.90
N ARG A 731 -1.09 14.25 -29.50
CA ARG A 731 -2.52 14.32 -29.08
C ARG A 731 -3.25 12.97 -28.90
N THR A 732 -4.05 12.95 -27.82
CA THR A 732 -5.20 12.13 -27.40
C THR A 732 -4.97 10.63 -27.22
N GLU A 733 -5.00 10.20 -25.94
CA GLU A 733 -4.82 8.84 -25.40
C GLU A 733 -3.36 8.44 -25.14
N GLU A 734 -2.66 9.12 -24.22
CA GLU A 734 -1.36 8.65 -23.71
C GLU A 734 -1.56 7.34 -22.92
N PRO A 735 -1.11 6.17 -23.44
CA PRO A 735 -1.44 4.88 -22.87
C PRO A 735 -0.60 4.55 -21.62
N LEU A 736 -1.19 3.78 -20.72
CA LEU A 736 -0.47 2.99 -19.72
C LEU A 736 0.27 1.84 -20.40
N MET A 737 1.45 1.47 -19.90
CA MET A 737 2.17 0.30 -20.41
C MET A 737 1.80 -0.94 -19.60
N LEU A 738 1.16 -1.93 -20.23
CA LEU A 738 0.97 -3.25 -19.64
C LEU A 738 2.31 -3.99 -19.64
N VAL A 739 2.88 -4.18 -18.45
CA VAL A 739 4.16 -4.86 -18.23
C VAL A 739 4.01 -6.31 -17.75
N TYR A 740 2.81 -6.70 -17.35
CA TYR A 740 2.47 -8.09 -17.03
C TYR A 740 0.99 -8.34 -17.30
N ASP A 741 0.69 -9.32 -18.16
CA ASP A 741 -0.68 -9.61 -18.62
C ASP A 741 -1.47 -10.56 -17.70
N GLY A 742 -0.90 -10.90 -16.54
CA GLY A 742 -1.42 -11.90 -15.61
C GLY A 742 -0.64 -13.21 -15.67
N GLN A 743 -0.05 -13.54 -16.81
CA GLN A 743 0.72 -14.77 -16.97
C GLN A 743 2.20 -14.51 -17.25
N ASN A 744 2.48 -13.55 -18.14
CA ASN A 744 3.83 -13.29 -18.64
C ASN A 744 4.17 -11.80 -18.56
N ALA A 745 5.46 -11.51 -18.40
CA ALA A 745 5.98 -10.17 -18.61
C ALA A 745 5.82 -9.78 -20.09
N CYS A 746 5.38 -8.55 -20.35
CA CYS A 746 5.14 -8.04 -21.70
C CYS A 746 5.47 -6.54 -21.79
N MET A 747 5.36 -5.96 -22.99
CA MET A 747 5.57 -4.53 -23.23
C MET A 747 4.49 -4.05 -24.20
N ARG A 748 3.25 -3.85 -23.71
CA ARG A 748 2.09 -3.52 -24.55
C ARG A 748 1.43 -2.22 -24.11
N GLU A 749 1.26 -1.28 -25.04
CA GLU A 749 0.49 -0.06 -24.77
C GLU A 749 -1.00 -0.37 -24.54
N TRP A 750 -1.61 0.35 -23.60
CA TRP A 750 -2.99 0.20 -23.18
C TRP A 750 -3.58 1.56 -22.87
N SER A 751 -4.75 1.89 -23.41
CA SER A 751 -5.41 3.16 -23.09
C SER A 751 -5.69 3.27 -21.58
N ILE A 752 -5.89 4.51 -21.14
CA ILE A 752 -6.27 4.84 -19.75
C ILE A 752 -7.66 4.31 -19.35
N ASP A 753 -8.52 3.97 -20.31
CA ASP A 753 -9.79 3.27 -20.06
C ASP A 753 -9.62 1.76 -20.10
N GLY A 754 -8.39 1.23 -20.22
CA GLY A 754 -8.05 -0.18 -20.21
C GLY A 754 -8.44 -0.93 -21.50
N THR A 755 -8.66 -0.24 -22.60
CA THR A 755 -8.77 -0.84 -23.94
C THR A 755 -7.42 -0.82 -24.67
N PRO A 756 -7.11 -1.76 -25.58
CA PRO A 756 -5.92 -1.63 -26.42
C PRO A 756 -6.03 -0.37 -27.30
N PRO A 757 -4.94 0.40 -27.53
CA PRO A 757 -4.98 1.63 -28.31
C PRO A 757 -5.53 1.39 -29.73
N PRO A 758 -6.26 2.34 -30.34
CA PRO A 758 -6.64 2.29 -31.74
C PRO A 758 -5.38 2.29 -32.62
N GLY A 759 -4.98 1.12 -33.12
CA GLY A 759 -3.67 0.96 -33.76
C GLY A 759 -2.77 -0.12 -33.16
N PHE A 760 -3.24 -0.88 -32.17
CA PHE A 760 -2.69 -2.21 -31.85
C PHE A 760 -3.05 -3.17 -33.01
N VAL A 761 -2.52 -2.89 -34.21
CA VAL A 761 -3.05 -3.46 -35.45
C VAL A 761 -2.60 -4.91 -35.60
N LYS A 762 -3.55 -5.81 -35.45
CA LYS A 762 -3.58 -7.10 -36.13
C LYS A 762 -3.25 -6.83 -37.61
N LYS A 763 -2.21 -7.36 -38.25
CA LYS A 763 -2.03 -7.10 -39.70
C LYS A 763 -3.17 -7.72 -40.49
N VAL A 764 -3.70 -6.99 -41.49
CA VAL A 764 -4.72 -7.53 -42.40
C VAL A 764 -4.03 -8.47 -43.37
N GLN A 765 -4.40 -9.74 -43.36
CA GLN A 765 -3.92 -10.75 -44.29
C GLN A 765 -5.02 -11.04 -45.30
N ARG A 766 -4.78 -10.78 -46.60
CA ARG A 766 -5.60 -11.30 -47.70
C ARG A 766 -4.82 -12.36 -48.45
N VAL A 767 -5.43 -13.53 -48.61
CA VAL A 767 -4.90 -14.60 -49.46
C VAL A 767 -5.91 -14.87 -50.57
N THR A 768 -5.45 -14.79 -51.80
CA THR A 768 -6.23 -15.01 -53.01
C THR A 768 -5.65 -16.17 -53.80
N ALA A 769 -6.45 -17.21 -54.02
CA ALA A 769 -6.11 -18.34 -54.87
C ALA A 769 -6.73 -18.21 -56.27
N LEU A 770 -5.96 -18.49 -57.31
CA LEU A 770 -6.27 -18.22 -58.71
C LEU A 770 -6.08 -19.47 -59.58
N GLN A 771 -7.10 -19.77 -60.39
CA GLN A 771 -7.10 -20.90 -61.32
C GLN A 771 -6.61 -20.40 -62.69
N MET A 772 -5.32 -20.59 -62.95
CA MET A 772 -4.62 -20.09 -64.13
C MET A 772 -3.80 -21.23 -64.77
N PRO A 773 -4.44 -22.28 -65.30
CA PRO A 773 -3.74 -23.48 -65.81
C PRO A 773 -2.82 -23.19 -67.00
N ASP A 774 -3.11 -22.13 -67.76
CA ASP A 774 -2.34 -21.75 -68.95
C ASP A 774 -1.17 -20.80 -68.64
N LEU A 775 -1.07 -20.29 -67.39
CA LEU A 775 0.01 -19.41 -66.97
C LEU A 775 1.25 -20.25 -66.64
N LYS A 776 2.31 -20.08 -67.43
CA LYS A 776 3.57 -20.83 -67.29
C LYS A 776 4.66 -19.98 -66.61
N ASP A 777 5.46 -20.63 -65.77
CA ASP A 777 6.63 -20.01 -65.14
C ASP A 777 7.56 -19.44 -66.22
N GLY A 778 7.97 -18.18 -66.04
CA GLY A 778 8.85 -17.46 -66.98
C GLY A 778 8.17 -16.94 -68.26
N SER A 779 6.85 -17.09 -68.43
CA SER A 779 6.13 -16.48 -69.56
C SER A 779 6.10 -14.95 -69.47
N ARG A 780 5.76 -14.29 -70.58
CA ARG A 780 5.61 -12.82 -70.61
C ARG A 780 4.48 -12.37 -69.67
N GLU A 781 3.37 -13.09 -69.68
CA GLU A 781 2.19 -12.84 -68.85
C GLU A 781 2.52 -12.96 -67.35
N MET A 782 3.33 -13.96 -66.97
CA MET A 782 3.80 -14.13 -65.59
C MET A 782 4.65 -12.93 -65.16
N LYS A 783 5.56 -12.49 -66.03
CA LYS A 783 6.39 -11.30 -65.77
C LYS A 783 5.55 -10.03 -65.63
N ASP A 784 4.56 -9.83 -66.50
CA ASP A 784 3.66 -8.68 -66.44
C ASP A 784 2.88 -8.65 -65.10
N LEU A 785 2.43 -9.80 -64.59
CA LEU A 785 1.79 -9.90 -63.27
C LEU A 785 2.76 -9.60 -62.12
N GLN A 786 3.99 -10.11 -62.18
CA GLN A 786 5.03 -9.83 -61.18
C GLN A 786 5.41 -8.34 -61.16
N ASP A 787 5.48 -7.69 -62.32
CA ASP A 787 5.74 -6.24 -62.42
C ASP A 787 4.60 -5.41 -61.79
N ILE A 788 3.35 -5.88 -61.85
CA ILE A 788 2.22 -5.24 -61.15
C ILE A 788 2.32 -5.45 -59.64
N VAL A 789 2.71 -6.65 -59.19
CA VAL A 789 2.90 -6.95 -57.76
C VAL A 789 4.06 -6.12 -57.17
N ALA A 790 5.12 -5.89 -57.94
CA ALA A 790 6.19 -4.97 -57.54
C ALA A 790 5.65 -3.54 -57.30
N LYS A 791 4.65 -3.09 -58.08
CA LYS A 791 3.96 -1.81 -57.83
C LYS A 791 3.10 -1.84 -56.57
N PHE A 792 2.47 -2.97 -56.23
CA PHE A 792 1.76 -3.09 -54.94
C PHE A 792 2.71 -2.86 -53.76
N ASN A 793 3.92 -3.42 -53.82
CA ASN A 793 4.96 -3.23 -52.82
C ASN A 793 5.54 -1.79 -52.75
N THR A 794 5.15 -0.90 -53.67
CA THR A 794 5.47 0.55 -53.55
C THR A 794 4.45 1.32 -52.71
N LEU A 795 3.32 0.70 -52.35
CA LEU A 795 2.32 1.32 -51.49
C LEU A 795 2.76 1.23 -50.02
N PRO A 796 2.69 2.35 -49.25
CA PRO A 796 3.09 2.33 -47.84
C PRO A 796 2.29 1.32 -47.01
N GLY A 797 2.98 0.55 -46.18
CA GLY A 797 2.38 -0.43 -45.27
C GLY A 797 1.68 -1.60 -45.96
N VAL A 798 2.02 -1.89 -47.22
CA VAL A 798 1.48 -3.00 -48.00
C VAL A 798 2.63 -3.89 -48.48
N TYR A 799 2.53 -5.16 -48.17
CA TYR A 799 3.36 -6.22 -48.73
C TYR A 799 2.51 -7.11 -49.62
N ALA A 800 3.04 -7.47 -50.79
CA ALA A 800 2.39 -8.28 -51.78
C ALA A 800 3.34 -9.32 -52.39
N MET A 801 2.84 -10.54 -52.58
CA MET A 801 3.59 -11.63 -53.22
C MET A 801 2.66 -12.44 -54.13
N PHE A 802 3.13 -12.77 -55.32
CA PHE A 802 2.41 -13.62 -56.28
C PHE A 802 3.31 -14.73 -56.79
N CYS A 803 2.85 -15.98 -56.67
CA CYS A 803 3.63 -17.15 -57.01
C CYS A 803 2.73 -18.33 -57.38
N ARG A 804 3.34 -19.32 -58.05
CA ARG A 804 2.74 -20.65 -58.22
C ARG A 804 2.71 -21.40 -56.89
N PHE A 805 1.69 -22.21 -56.66
CA PHE A 805 1.62 -23.06 -55.47
C PHE A 805 2.69 -24.16 -55.47
N GLY A 806 3.28 -24.41 -54.30
CA GLY A 806 4.43 -25.29 -54.10
C GLY A 806 5.42 -24.68 -53.11
N SER A 807 6.69 -25.03 -53.28
CA SER A 807 7.84 -24.42 -52.58
C SER A 807 8.72 -23.68 -53.59
N SER A 808 9.82 -23.08 -53.14
CA SER A 808 10.74 -22.40 -54.07
C SER A 808 11.45 -23.37 -55.03
N LYS A 809 11.44 -24.68 -54.71
CA LYS A 809 12.14 -25.72 -55.47
C LYS A 809 11.25 -26.80 -56.08
N LEU A 810 10.09 -27.01 -55.49
CA LEU A 810 9.18 -28.10 -55.84
C LEU A 810 7.85 -27.53 -56.29
N SER A 811 7.37 -27.99 -57.43
CA SER A 811 5.98 -27.80 -57.83
C SER A 811 5.02 -28.44 -56.82
N LYS A 812 3.74 -28.09 -56.92
CA LYS A 812 2.67 -28.66 -56.08
C LYS A 812 2.71 -30.19 -56.06
N GLU A 813 2.83 -30.81 -57.24
CA GLU A 813 2.83 -32.26 -57.41
C GLU A 813 4.07 -32.91 -56.78
N GLU A 814 5.24 -32.28 -56.93
CA GLU A 814 6.49 -32.74 -56.33
C GLU A 814 6.49 -32.59 -54.80
N LEU A 815 5.94 -31.49 -54.28
CA LEU A 815 5.79 -31.26 -52.84
C LEU A 815 4.86 -32.28 -52.19
N ALA A 816 3.77 -32.65 -52.88
CA ALA A 816 2.86 -33.72 -52.42
C ALA A 816 3.58 -35.08 -52.34
N GLY A 817 4.45 -35.37 -53.31
CA GLY A 817 5.27 -36.58 -53.29
C GLY A 817 6.28 -36.62 -52.14
N GLU A 818 7.07 -35.55 -51.95
CA GLU A 818 8.09 -35.45 -50.90
C GLU A 818 7.50 -35.51 -49.47
N SER A 819 6.32 -34.90 -49.29
CA SER A 819 5.58 -34.92 -48.03
C SER A 819 4.76 -36.20 -47.79
N GLU A 820 4.71 -37.11 -48.78
CA GLU A 820 3.89 -38.32 -48.78
C GLU A 820 2.39 -38.03 -48.57
N TRP A 821 1.92 -36.87 -49.04
CA TRP A 821 0.53 -36.43 -48.90
C TRP A 821 -0.11 -36.28 -50.28
N TRP A 822 -0.40 -37.38 -50.96
CA TRP A 822 -0.96 -37.35 -52.33
C TRP A 822 -2.35 -36.71 -52.41
N ASP A 823 -3.16 -36.80 -51.35
CA ASP A 823 -4.45 -36.12 -51.26
C ASP A 823 -4.31 -34.59 -51.35
N LEU A 824 -3.13 -34.06 -51.00
CA LEU A 824 -2.80 -32.65 -51.17
C LEU A 824 -3.09 -32.21 -52.60
N ILE A 825 -2.84 -33.02 -53.63
CA ILE A 825 -3.12 -32.64 -55.03
C ILE A 825 -4.62 -32.34 -55.26
N GLY A 826 -5.50 -33.11 -54.62
CA GLY A 826 -6.96 -32.99 -54.72
C GLY A 826 -7.55 -31.82 -53.92
N LEU A 827 -6.88 -31.40 -52.85
CA LEU A 827 -7.29 -30.30 -51.97
C LEU A 827 -7.12 -28.90 -52.58
N TYR A 828 -6.93 -28.75 -53.89
CA TYR A 828 -6.67 -27.45 -54.52
C TYR A 828 -7.73 -27.01 -55.51
N ALA A 829 -8.79 -27.78 -55.76
CA ALA A 829 -9.86 -27.40 -56.70
C ALA A 829 -9.35 -26.77 -58.03
N ASN A 830 -8.27 -27.33 -58.60
CA ASN A 830 -7.55 -26.83 -59.78
C ASN A 830 -6.89 -25.43 -59.68
N PHE A 831 -6.86 -24.79 -58.51
CA PHE A 831 -6.10 -23.56 -58.29
C PHE A 831 -4.60 -23.81 -58.43
N THR A 832 -3.92 -22.86 -59.07
CA THR A 832 -2.51 -23.01 -59.52
C THR A 832 -1.58 -21.96 -58.93
N HIS A 833 -2.11 -20.77 -58.63
CA HIS A 833 -1.32 -19.60 -58.23
C HIS A 833 -1.98 -18.91 -57.04
N GLY A 834 -1.18 -18.22 -56.23
CA GLY A 834 -1.63 -17.46 -55.06
C GLY A 834 -1.11 -16.03 -55.08
N LEU A 835 -1.96 -15.09 -54.67
CA LEU A 835 -1.60 -13.72 -54.32
C LEU A 835 -1.80 -13.53 -52.81
N LEU A 836 -0.72 -13.22 -52.09
CA LEU A 836 -0.74 -12.84 -50.68
C LEU A 836 -0.59 -11.32 -50.57
N ILE A 837 -1.44 -10.70 -49.75
CA ILE A 837 -1.33 -9.31 -49.34
C ILE A 837 -1.30 -9.25 -47.82
N ILE A 838 -0.33 -8.54 -47.26
CA ILE A 838 -0.28 -8.18 -45.84
C ILE A 838 -0.28 -6.66 -45.77
N ALA A 839 -1.27 -6.09 -45.07
CA ALA A 839 -1.35 -4.65 -44.84
C ALA A 839 -1.26 -4.34 -43.34
N ASP A 840 -0.57 -3.25 -43.01
CA ASP A 840 -0.38 -2.81 -41.61
C ASP A 840 -1.68 -2.37 -40.94
N GLY A 841 -2.77 -2.22 -41.69
CA GLY A 841 -4.10 -1.94 -41.16
C GLY A 841 -5.17 -1.76 -42.22
N ILE A 842 -6.38 -1.40 -41.77
CA ILE A 842 -7.57 -1.24 -42.64
C ILE A 842 -7.34 -0.13 -43.68
N LYS A 843 -6.68 0.96 -43.28
CA LYS A 843 -6.42 2.11 -44.16
C LYS A 843 -5.50 1.73 -45.32
N GLU A 844 -4.39 1.06 -45.01
CA GLU A 844 -3.39 0.60 -45.97
C GLU A 844 -4.00 -0.45 -46.90
N PHE A 845 -4.79 -1.37 -46.32
CA PHE A 845 -5.52 -2.38 -47.08
C PHE A 845 -6.51 -1.76 -48.08
N LYS A 846 -7.33 -0.79 -47.64
CA LYS A 846 -8.23 -0.02 -48.51
C LYS A 846 -7.44 0.74 -49.58
N GLY A 847 -6.31 1.32 -49.21
CA GLY A 847 -5.39 2.01 -50.12
C GLY A 847 -4.92 1.11 -51.27
N TRP A 848 -4.51 -0.12 -50.95
CA TRP A 848 -4.17 -1.14 -51.96
C TRP A 848 -5.38 -1.57 -52.79
N LEU A 849 -6.46 -1.98 -52.12
CA LEU A 849 -7.66 -2.54 -52.75
C LEU A 849 -8.34 -1.57 -53.72
N HIS A 850 -8.22 -0.27 -53.47
CA HIS A 850 -8.79 0.77 -54.33
C HIS A 850 -7.76 1.50 -55.18
N SER A 851 -6.49 1.07 -55.15
CA SER A 851 -5.44 1.62 -56.01
C SER A 851 -5.74 1.40 -57.49
N LYS A 852 -5.20 2.28 -58.34
CA LYS A 852 -5.22 2.08 -59.81
C LYS A 852 -4.52 0.77 -60.22
N PHE A 853 -3.51 0.35 -59.44
CA PHE A 853 -2.75 -0.86 -59.69
C PHE A 853 -3.67 -2.08 -59.56
N PHE A 854 -4.46 -2.18 -58.48
CA PHE A 854 -5.36 -3.32 -58.29
C PHE A 854 -6.60 -3.24 -59.20
N LYS A 855 -7.32 -2.11 -59.19
CA LYS A 855 -8.61 -1.97 -59.90
C LYS A 855 -8.50 -1.93 -61.42
N LYS A 856 -7.35 -1.53 -61.99
CA LYS A 856 -7.18 -1.40 -63.44
C LYS A 856 -6.10 -2.32 -63.99
N GLU A 857 -4.88 -2.24 -63.46
CA GLU A 857 -3.74 -2.97 -64.03
C GLU A 857 -3.85 -4.48 -63.73
N TRP A 858 -3.98 -4.85 -62.46
CA TRP A 858 -4.12 -6.24 -62.02
C TRP A 858 -5.39 -6.89 -62.56
N ALA A 859 -6.55 -6.25 -62.40
CA ALA A 859 -7.82 -6.76 -62.91
C ALA A 859 -7.75 -7.09 -64.41
N LYS A 860 -7.18 -6.18 -65.23
CA LYS A 860 -7.03 -6.39 -66.68
C LYS A 860 -6.03 -7.48 -67.04
N ALA A 861 -4.94 -7.60 -66.29
CA ALA A 861 -3.92 -8.62 -66.55
C ALA A 861 -4.39 -10.03 -66.14
N VAL A 862 -5.19 -10.14 -65.09
CA VAL A 862 -5.71 -11.40 -64.54
C VAL A 862 -6.91 -11.93 -65.34
N GLU A 863 -7.78 -11.04 -65.84
CA GLU A 863 -9.02 -11.40 -66.55
C GLU A 863 -8.87 -12.47 -67.65
N PRO A 864 -7.91 -12.39 -68.60
CA PRO A 864 -7.79 -13.41 -69.65
C PRO A 864 -7.18 -14.74 -69.20
N LEU A 865 -6.55 -14.78 -68.01
CA LEU A 865 -5.78 -15.93 -67.52
C LEU A 865 -6.54 -16.74 -66.47
N ASN A 866 -7.45 -16.09 -65.74
CA ASN A 866 -8.03 -16.64 -64.54
C ASN A 866 -9.44 -17.19 -64.78
N GLN A 867 -9.62 -18.47 -64.49
CA GLN A 867 -10.89 -19.18 -64.64
C GLN A 867 -11.77 -19.09 -63.38
N SER A 868 -11.16 -18.96 -62.20
CA SER A 868 -11.84 -18.94 -60.91
C SER A 868 -10.94 -18.32 -59.83
N THR A 869 -11.53 -17.72 -58.80
CA THR A 869 -10.80 -17.06 -57.70
C THR A 869 -11.46 -17.36 -56.35
N VAL A 870 -10.67 -17.57 -55.29
CA VAL A 870 -11.15 -17.51 -53.90
C VAL A 870 -10.27 -16.53 -53.13
N SER A 871 -10.86 -15.58 -52.43
CA SER A 871 -10.13 -14.60 -51.60
C SER A 871 -10.66 -14.59 -50.19
N VAL A 872 -9.78 -14.69 -49.19
CA VAL A 872 -10.15 -14.60 -47.77
C VAL A 872 -9.27 -13.60 -47.07
N ASP A 873 -9.91 -12.80 -46.23
CA ASP A 873 -9.23 -11.83 -45.39
C ASP A 873 -9.37 -12.25 -43.95
N CYS A 874 -8.26 -12.27 -43.23
CA CYS A 874 -8.27 -12.46 -41.79
C CYS A 874 -7.18 -11.63 -41.12
N GLN A 875 -7.11 -11.71 -39.79
CA GLN A 875 -5.91 -11.31 -39.07
C GLN A 875 -4.75 -12.27 -39.38
N LEU A 876 -3.54 -11.76 -39.58
CA LEU A 876 -2.34 -12.58 -39.82
C LEU A 876 -2.12 -13.65 -38.73
N GLY A 877 -2.26 -13.24 -37.46
CA GLY A 877 -2.34 -14.14 -36.31
C GLY A 877 -1.05 -14.88 -35.95
N MET A 878 0.05 -14.59 -36.63
CA MET A 878 1.40 -15.06 -36.31
C MET A 878 2.43 -14.05 -36.79
N ASP A 879 3.59 -14.02 -36.13
CA ASP A 879 4.75 -13.24 -36.61
C ASP A 879 5.43 -13.97 -37.76
N LEU A 880 5.66 -13.23 -38.82
CA LEU A 880 6.15 -13.78 -40.09
C LEU A 880 7.57 -13.25 -40.34
N VAL A 881 8.55 -13.93 -39.75
CA VAL A 881 9.97 -13.62 -39.90
C VAL A 881 10.64 -14.68 -40.77
N ARG A 882 11.25 -14.27 -41.89
CA ARG A 882 12.09 -15.17 -42.70
C ARG A 882 13.43 -15.40 -42.03
N PRO A 883 13.80 -16.65 -41.75
CA PRO A 883 15.09 -16.92 -41.16
C PRO A 883 16.15 -16.89 -42.26
N THR A 884 17.17 -16.05 -42.09
CA THR A 884 18.22 -15.74 -43.08
C THR A 884 19.05 -16.94 -43.53
N THR A 885 18.92 -18.09 -42.87
CA THR A 885 19.71 -19.31 -43.11
C THR A 885 18.93 -20.46 -43.76
N GLN A 886 17.66 -20.26 -44.11
CA GLN A 886 16.78 -21.38 -44.52
C GLN A 886 16.75 -21.63 -46.02
N LYS A 887 16.79 -22.91 -46.38
CA LYS A 887 17.03 -23.37 -47.75
C LYS A 887 15.79 -23.49 -48.63
N ASP A 888 14.56 -23.46 -48.08
CA ASP A 888 13.30 -23.58 -48.87
C ASP A 888 12.02 -23.35 -48.01
N PRO A 889 11.79 -22.17 -47.42
CA PRO A 889 10.68 -21.95 -46.50
C PRO A 889 9.32 -22.00 -47.23
N ILE A 890 8.31 -22.54 -46.55
CA ILE A 890 6.95 -22.77 -47.09
C ILE A 890 5.95 -22.05 -46.21
N LEU A 891 5.07 -21.26 -46.82
CA LEU A 891 3.87 -20.73 -46.17
C LEU A 891 2.65 -21.40 -46.78
N ALA A 892 1.81 -22.04 -45.98
CA ALA A 892 0.62 -22.74 -46.44
C ALA A 892 -0.66 -22.20 -45.80
N PHE A 893 -1.71 -22.14 -46.61
CA PHE A 893 -3.02 -21.64 -46.23
C PHE A 893 -4.08 -22.72 -46.44
N CYS A 894 -4.92 -22.95 -45.44
CA CYS A 894 -6.05 -23.86 -45.55
C CYS A 894 -7.35 -23.08 -45.36
N PHE A 895 -8.17 -23.06 -46.41
CA PHE A 895 -9.46 -22.38 -46.46
C PHE A 895 -10.57 -23.35 -46.07
N MET A 896 -11.32 -23.03 -45.01
CA MET A 896 -12.27 -23.94 -44.42
C MET A 896 -13.67 -23.32 -44.27
N ARG A 897 -14.69 -24.13 -44.59
CA ARG A 897 -16.11 -23.81 -44.39
C ARG A 897 -16.62 -24.48 -43.12
N LEU A 898 -16.29 -23.88 -41.99
CA LEU A 898 -16.71 -24.34 -40.67
C LEU A 898 -17.91 -23.54 -40.18
N ASN A 899 -18.77 -24.17 -39.38
CA ASN A 899 -19.94 -23.52 -38.81
C ASN A 899 -19.48 -22.52 -37.73
N PRO A 900 -19.61 -21.19 -37.96
CA PRO A 900 -19.19 -20.18 -36.99
C PRO A 900 -19.99 -20.23 -35.68
N GLU A 901 -21.20 -20.80 -35.70
CA GLU A 901 -22.00 -21.01 -34.49
C GLU A 901 -21.50 -22.20 -33.66
N ALA A 902 -20.92 -23.21 -34.30
CA ALA A 902 -20.35 -24.37 -33.60
C ALA A 902 -18.89 -24.15 -33.17
N LEU A 903 -18.18 -23.26 -33.85
CA LEU A 903 -16.76 -22.97 -33.63
C LEU A 903 -16.53 -21.47 -33.45
N HIS A 904 -16.52 -21.03 -32.19
CA HIS A 904 -16.21 -19.66 -31.76
C HIS A 904 -15.54 -19.69 -30.38
N GLU A 905 -14.98 -18.58 -29.89
CA GLU A 905 -14.20 -18.53 -28.64
C GLU A 905 -14.91 -19.11 -27.39
N GLY A 906 -16.25 -19.11 -27.37
CA GLY A 906 -17.07 -19.64 -26.28
C GLY A 906 -17.57 -21.08 -26.48
N SER A 907 -17.23 -21.73 -27.60
CA SER A 907 -17.63 -23.11 -27.90
C SER A 907 -16.76 -24.12 -27.14
N GLU A 908 -17.29 -25.30 -26.83
CA GLU A 908 -16.54 -26.38 -26.16
C GLU A 908 -15.35 -26.89 -26.99
N ILE A 909 -15.38 -26.66 -28.31
CA ILE A 909 -14.37 -27.11 -29.26
C ILE A 909 -13.18 -26.13 -29.32
N TRP A 910 -13.38 -24.84 -29.04
CA TRP A 910 -12.33 -23.82 -29.17
C TRP A 910 -11.08 -24.06 -28.30
N PRO A 911 -11.18 -24.49 -27.03
CA PRO A 911 -10.01 -24.85 -26.24
C PRO A 911 -9.21 -26.02 -26.84
N ILE A 912 -9.89 -26.99 -27.47
CA ILE A 912 -9.25 -28.15 -28.11
C ILE A 912 -8.49 -27.71 -29.36
N ILE A 913 -9.06 -26.79 -30.14
CA ILE A 913 -8.41 -26.15 -31.29
C ILE A 913 -7.15 -25.40 -30.83
N ASN A 914 -7.23 -24.57 -29.78
CA ASN A 914 -6.05 -23.86 -29.25
C ASN A 914 -4.97 -24.82 -28.76
N HIS A 915 -5.36 -25.92 -28.10
CA HIS A 915 -4.41 -26.97 -27.70
C HIS A 915 -3.68 -27.58 -28.90
N CYS A 916 -4.40 -27.85 -30.00
CA CYS A 916 -3.78 -28.34 -31.23
C CYS A 916 -2.80 -27.32 -31.83
N LEU A 917 -3.14 -26.02 -31.81
CA LEU A 917 -2.26 -24.96 -32.29
C LEU A 917 -0.98 -24.85 -31.46
N ASP A 918 -1.08 -24.93 -30.13
CA ASP A 918 0.07 -24.94 -29.22
C ASP A 918 1.00 -26.12 -29.54
N LYS A 919 0.42 -27.31 -29.72
CA LYS A 919 1.16 -28.53 -30.09
C LYS A 919 1.78 -28.47 -31.48
N PHE A 920 1.12 -27.86 -32.45
CA PHE A 920 1.75 -27.59 -33.75
C PHE A 920 2.93 -26.62 -33.62
N ASN A 921 2.83 -25.60 -32.76
CA ASN A 921 3.90 -24.65 -32.49
C ASN A 921 5.10 -25.26 -31.71
N GLU A 922 4.93 -26.42 -31.06
CA GLU A 922 6.03 -27.20 -30.47
C GLU A 922 6.87 -27.91 -31.54
N VAL A 923 6.36 -28.12 -32.76
CA VAL A 923 7.11 -28.77 -33.84
C VAL A 923 8.25 -27.86 -34.29
N PRO A 924 9.53 -28.30 -34.22
CA PRO A 924 10.66 -27.43 -34.53
C PRO A 924 10.61 -26.87 -35.94
N GLY A 925 10.60 -25.54 -36.04
CA GLY A 925 10.58 -24.81 -37.30
C GLY A 925 9.21 -24.73 -37.96
N VAL A 926 8.15 -24.84 -37.16
CA VAL A 926 6.75 -24.67 -37.54
C VAL A 926 6.14 -23.54 -36.72
N LYS A 927 5.33 -22.71 -37.38
CA LYS A 927 4.44 -21.73 -36.75
C LYS A 927 3.07 -21.83 -37.37
N VAL A 928 2.02 -21.80 -36.56
CA VAL A 928 0.63 -21.90 -37.02
C VAL A 928 -0.26 -20.81 -36.45
N SER A 929 -1.30 -20.47 -37.19
CA SER A 929 -2.35 -19.51 -36.84
C SER A 929 -3.67 -20.04 -37.40
N PHE A 930 -4.76 -19.77 -36.71
CA PHE A 930 -6.10 -20.14 -37.13
C PHE A 930 -7.06 -19.00 -36.83
N MET A 931 -7.62 -18.40 -37.87
CA MET A 931 -8.36 -17.14 -37.74
C MET A 931 -9.68 -17.21 -38.51
N PRO A 932 -10.78 -16.67 -37.95
CA PRO A 932 -12.02 -16.51 -38.70
C PRO A 932 -11.83 -15.51 -39.85
N ALA A 933 -12.61 -15.69 -40.92
CA ALA A 933 -12.71 -14.72 -41.99
C ALA A 933 -13.34 -13.41 -41.49
N GLY A 934 -12.77 -12.28 -41.89
CA GLY A 934 -13.04 -10.97 -41.32
C GLY A 934 -11.84 -10.44 -40.54
N PHE A 935 -11.90 -9.19 -40.10
CA PHE A 935 -10.74 -8.53 -39.52
C PHE A 935 -11.14 -7.48 -38.48
N GLY A 936 -10.31 -7.26 -37.46
CA GLY A 936 -10.54 -6.17 -36.50
C GLY A 936 -11.84 -6.29 -35.70
N GLY A 937 -12.37 -7.50 -35.53
CA GLY A 937 -13.66 -7.75 -34.90
C GLY A 937 -14.86 -7.69 -35.84
N PHE A 938 -14.68 -7.27 -37.09
CA PHE A 938 -15.71 -7.38 -38.12
C PHE A 938 -15.89 -8.85 -38.52
N SER A 939 -17.13 -9.33 -38.50
CA SER A 939 -17.51 -10.53 -39.24
C SER A 939 -17.20 -10.36 -40.73
N TRP A 940 -17.08 -11.45 -41.48
CA TRP A 940 -16.83 -11.36 -42.91
C TRP A 940 -17.83 -10.44 -43.66
N GLN A 941 -19.11 -10.46 -43.30
CA GLN A 941 -20.13 -9.62 -43.92
C GLN A 941 -19.95 -8.13 -43.63
N GLU A 942 -19.58 -7.80 -42.40
CA GLU A 942 -19.27 -6.41 -42.02
C GLU A 942 -17.96 -5.96 -42.67
N TRP A 943 -16.98 -6.87 -42.76
CA TRP A 943 -15.69 -6.59 -43.36
C TRP A 943 -15.81 -6.20 -44.83
N ILE A 944 -16.55 -6.96 -45.65
CA ILE A 944 -16.74 -6.64 -47.06
C ILE A 944 -17.48 -5.31 -47.29
N GLN A 945 -18.39 -4.96 -46.36
CA GLN A 945 -19.05 -3.65 -46.36
C GLN A 945 -18.07 -2.54 -45.98
N GLU A 946 -17.20 -2.78 -45.00
CA GLU A 946 -16.20 -1.82 -44.55
C GLU A 946 -15.18 -1.52 -45.66
N VAL A 947 -14.67 -2.54 -46.35
CA VAL A 947 -13.65 -2.39 -47.41
C VAL A 947 -14.22 -2.19 -48.82
N TRP A 948 -15.55 -2.06 -48.96
CA TRP A 948 -16.25 -1.86 -50.24
C TRP A 948 -15.84 -2.86 -51.33
N CYS A 949 -15.87 -4.16 -50.99
CA CYS A 949 -15.45 -5.25 -51.86
C CYS A 949 -16.57 -6.27 -52.02
N PRO A 950 -16.81 -6.85 -53.22
CA PRO A 950 -17.73 -7.98 -53.33
C PRO A 950 -17.20 -9.21 -52.60
N ASP A 951 -18.10 -10.06 -52.11
CA ASP A 951 -17.72 -11.32 -51.49
C ASP A 951 -17.11 -12.29 -52.53
N GLN A 952 -15.86 -12.69 -52.28
CA GLN A 952 -15.11 -13.66 -53.06
C GLN A 952 -14.58 -14.83 -52.20
N THR A 953 -15.10 -15.01 -50.99
CA THR A 953 -14.67 -16.11 -50.10
C THR A 953 -15.25 -17.45 -50.50
N PHE A 954 -16.33 -17.46 -51.29
CA PHE A 954 -17.13 -18.65 -51.54
C PHE A 954 -17.56 -19.33 -50.23
N GLY A 955 -17.99 -18.56 -49.22
CA GLY A 955 -18.48 -19.10 -47.95
C GLY A 955 -17.40 -19.73 -47.05
N VAL A 956 -16.12 -19.48 -47.34
CA VAL A 956 -15.04 -19.79 -46.39
C VAL A 956 -15.21 -18.92 -45.16
N SER A 957 -15.21 -19.55 -44.00
CA SER A 957 -15.43 -18.90 -42.70
C SER A 957 -14.18 -18.85 -41.84
N PHE A 958 -13.16 -19.68 -42.12
CA PHE A 958 -11.89 -19.70 -41.39
C PHE A 958 -10.72 -19.94 -42.33
N MET A 959 -9.56 -19.39 -41.95
CA MET A 959 -8.27 -19.67 -42.57
C MET A 959 -7.28 -20.18 -41.52
N PHE A 960 -6.63 -21.31 -41.81
CA PHE A 960 -5.46 -21.78 -41.08
C PHE A 960 -4.21 -21.43 -41.88
N THR A 961 -3.24 -20.82 -41.20
CA THR A 961 -1.96 -20.42 -41.78
C THR A 961 -0.86 -21.24 -41.11
N LEU A 962 0.07 -21.75 -41.91
CA LEU A 962 1.21 -22.55 -41.49
C LEU A 962 2.47 -21.98 -42.12
N ALA A 963 3.44 -21.60 -41.31
CA ALA A 963 4.79 -21.25 -41.74
C ALA A 963 5.76 -22.37 -41.34
N CYS A 964 6.47 -22.90 -42.33
CA CYS A 964 7.46 -23.96 -42.17
C CYS A 964 8.82 -23.48 -42.67
N ASN A 965 9.86 -23.81 -41.91
CA ASN A 965 11.23 -23.43 -42.23
C ASN A 965 11.80 -24.11 -43.49
N ASN A 966 11.27 -25.27 -43.83
CA ASN A 966 11.62 -26.07 -45.01
C ASN A 966 10.61 -27.21 -45.23
N THR A 967 10.75 -27.91 -46.36
CA THR A 967 9.95 -29.09 -46.72
C THR A 967 9.97 -30.21 -45.67
N LEU A 968 11.09 -30.39 -44.94
CA LEU A 968 11.18 -31.41 -43.88
C LEU A 968 10.33 -31.01 -42.66
N CYS A 969 10.32 -29.74 -42.26
CA CYS A 969 9.42 -29.23 -41.22
C CYS A 969 7.94 -29.39 -41.62
N PHE A 970 7.62 -29.14 -42.89
CA PHE A 970 6.28 -29.35 -43.43
C PHE A 970 5.86 -30.83 -43.35
N LYS A 971 6.75 -31.76 -43.73
CA LYS A 971 6.53 -33.20 -43.58
C LYS A 971 6.35 -33.59 -42.10
N ARG A 972 7.21 -33.11 -41.20
CA ARG A 972 7.10 -33.40 -39.75
C ARG A 972 5.79 -32.91 -39.14
N TRP A 973 5.34 -31.72 -39.53
CA TRP A 973 4.05 -31.19 -39.08
C TRP A 973 2.90 -32.09 -39.54
N ARG A 974 2.85 -32.45 -40.82
CA ARG A 974 1.81 -33.33 -41.39
C ARG A 974 1.76 -34.70 -40.72
N HIS A 975 2.90 -35.27 -40.35
CA HIS A 975 3.01 -36.59 -39.71
C HIS A 975 3.04 -36.52 -38.17
N SER A 976 2.69 -35.37 -37.58
CA SER A 976 2.58 -35.24 -36.12
C SER A 976 1.30 -35.90 -35.61
N GLU A 977 1.36 -36.52 -34.43
CA GLU A 977 0.18 -37.17 -33.81
C GLU A 977 -0.99 -36.21 -33.61
N ILE A 978 -0.69 -34.93 -33.38
CA ILE A 978 -1.71 -33.89 -33.20
C ILE A 978 -2.45 -33.54 -34.50
N PHE A 979 -1.87 -33.81 -35.68
CA PHE A 979 -2.51 -33.53 -36.96
C PHE A 979 -3.79 -34.36 -37.17
N ASP A 980 -3.78 -35.63 -36.74
CA ASP A 980 -4.95 -36.50 -36.86
C ASP A 980 -6.06 -36.05 -35.88
N VAL A 981 -5.68 -35.65 -34.67
CA VAL A 981 -6.61 -35.06 -33.67
C VAL A 981 -7.24 -33.78 -34.22
N TRP A 982 -6.45 -32.90 -34.81
CA TRP A 982 -6.94 -31.68 -35.47
C TRP A 982 -7.98 -32.00 -36.55
N GLY A 983 -7.72 -33.01 -37.39
CA GLY A 983 -8.65 -33.46 -38.42
C GLY A 983 -9.96 -33.99 -37.85
N GLU A 984 -9.90 -34.82 -36.81
CA GLU A 984 -11.08 -35.36 -36.13
C GLU A 984 -11.90 -34.26 -35.46
N VAL A 985 -11.27 -33.30 -34.78
CA VAL A 985 -11.97 -32.19 -34.13
C VAL A 985 -12.69 -31.33 -35.17
N LEU A 986 -12.01 -30.96 -36.26
CA LEU A 986 -12.61 -30.16 -37.32
C LEU A 986 -13.76 -30.88 -38.04
N SER A 987 -13.74 -32.21 -38.12
CA SER A 987 -14.81 -33.00 -38.74
C SER A 987 -16.19 -32.70 -38.16
N HIS A 988 -16.25 -32.37 -36.87
CA HIS A 988 -17.48 -32.06 -36.14
C HIS A 988 -17.99 -30.63 -36.39
N CYS A 989 -17.18 -29.78 -37.05
CA CYS A 989 -17.47 -28.36 -37.26
C CYS A 989 -17.84 -28.02 -38.71
N TYR A 990 -17.77 -28.94 -39.67
CA TYR A 990 -18.10 -28.64 -41.06
C TYR A 990 -19.60 -28.44 -41.29
N ILE A 991 -19.94 -27.48 -42.15
CA ILE A 991 -21.35 -27.13 -42.48
C ILE A 991 -22.02 -28.19 -43.40
N TYR A 992 -21.23 -29.04 -44.08
CA TYR A 992 -21.73 -30.03 -45.04
C TYR A 992 -21.08 -31.41 -44.82
N ASP A 993 -21.82 -32.50 -45.09
CA ASP A 993 -21.42 -33.92 -44.94
C ASP A 993 -20.22 -34.38 -45.79
N HIS A 994 -19.56 -33.47 -46.52
CA HIS A 994 -18.39 -33.77 -47.35
C HIS A 994 -17.12 -33.18 -46.72
N MET A 995 -16.46 -34.04 -45.95
CA MET A 995 -15.17 -33.88 -45.28
C MET A 995 -14.03 -33.50 -46.24
N THR A 996 -13.89 -32.23 -46.60
CA THR A 996 -12.63 -31.74 -47.18
C THR A 996 -12.46 -30.24 -46.96
N PRO A 997 -11.26 -29.76 -46.54
CA PRO A 997 -10.93 -28.34 -46.67
C PRO A 997 -11.12 -27.92 -48.14
N LEU A 998 -11.68 -26.74 -48.35
CA LEU A 998 -12.04 -26.25 -49.70
C LEU A 998 -10.78 -26.09 -50.56
N LEU A 999 -9.69 -25.65 -49.93
CA LEU A 999 -8.41 -25.38 -50.56
C LEU A 999 -7.27 -25.44 -49.53
N PHE A 1000 -6.19 -26.16 -49.80
CA PHE A 1000 -4.90 -26.05 -49.11
C PHE A 1000 -3.89 -25.44 -50.09
N ALA A 1001 -3.07 -24.47 -49.70
CA ALA A 1001 -2.30 -23.61 -50.61
C ALA A 1001 -0.92 -23.24 -50.04
N PRO A 1002 0.11 -24.10 -50.16
CA PRO A 1002 1.51 -23.84 -49.90
C PRO A 1002 2.07 -22.98 -51.02
N MET A 1003 2.91 -22.05 -50.61
CA MET A 1003 3.59 -21.11 -51.46
C MET A 1003 5.00 -20.88 -50.91
N PRO A 1004 5.96 -20.52 -51.78
CA PRO A 1004 7.28 -20.07 -51.36
C PRO A 1004 7.16 -18.90 -50.38
N TRP A 1005 8.05 -18.86 -49.39
CA TRP A 1005 8.07 -17.80 -48.40
C TRP A 1005 9.29 -16.88 -48.57
N GLU A 1006 9.07 -15.66 -49.06
CA GLU A 1006 10.18 -14.75 -49.43
C GLU A 1006 10.26 -13.43 -48.64
N ILE A 1007 9.44 -13.21 -47.61
CA ILE A 1007 9.42 -11.93 -46.87
C ILE A 1007 10.78 -11.61 -46.25
N THR A 1008 11.42 -10.49 -46.61
CA THR A 1008 12.76 -10.13 -46.10
C THR A 1008 12.75 -9.20 -44.88
N THR A 1009 11.59 -8.79 -44.40
CA THR A 1009 11.42 -7.86 -43.28
C THR A 1009 10.52 -8.45 -42.20
N THR A 1010 10.76 -8.11 -40.93
CA THR A 1010 9.91 -8.52 -39.80
C THR A 1010 8.48 -8.03 -40.04
N CYS A 1011 7.58 -8.96 -40.40
CA CYS A 1011 6.14 -8.71 -40.47
C CYS A 1011 5.45 -9.15 -39.20
#